data_AF-A0AAW0SQ06-F1
#
_entry.id   AF-A0AAW0SQ06-F1
#
_cell.length_a   1.000
_cell.length_b   1.000
_cell.length_c   1.000
_cell.angle_alpha   90.00
_cell.angle_beta   90.00
_cell.angle_gamma   90.00
#
_symmetry.space_group_name_H-M   'P 1'
#
loop_
_entity.id
_entity.type
_entity.pdbx_description
1 polymer ?
#
loop_
_entity_poly.entity_id
_entity_poly.type
_entity_poly.pdbx_seq_one_letter_code
_entity_poly.pdbx_strand_id
1 'polypeptide(L)'
;IKMGVQDKDYSYLRLLIVPVAFTGASLFLWLLFINRPTIKGGTSPDIHFPTSLKDLRDLVKTSPTYQQDHWYYVLLLFSSAYIYKQTFAIPGSALLNLLGGALFGCWPMGFLLCCVLTAIGASNCFLLSRLVGANIVQAKFPAKIRWLQEKVHENEHQLFLFLVSLRVFPMTPNWLLNVIAPYVSVPLPMFFLSVLFGLLPYNFLCVQAGEVLSDMQSMDDVFTPRTLLGLITLALVMFSLSYFTHKMFAISQLTPHFVYTLASVVGGVLRLPPHTNELLPRSLHTLRMLEEGSVSGASSGASSPEPEEPFIPKFKVQFSDNVNKDGDSVKFTLQVSQDGLMSHVLEREFEDFEYLDHCVSTGQVSRGLIIPPIPQRSAIDPYNAEIQSKRLMGKGSKTLIADEFHKDCQQLQKYLELLLSHPVLGKNEKLHDFLNEKTPPPRTKVKKGLMTKLSDTLDARKSSYPDSEEFFQKERDWVTKYQPAIAYTSEAFNKITCAQLRISHQLEQMVTALKVSTCPNDQVYNRQYNNINAIFLECIDKLKNETEVKGNQEDMELGSTIGLWSRYLQAESNMLLDRTCLMVDYQSCNRALDKAKPNRKEAAEKAKKEAEVAFEECSDTARQEIKHFQRQRVQEMKECVERYAAFQLTSARTSLNALWGSSHLTARTVENDLPWVAGVPAARVKLQ
;
A
#
# COMPACT_ATOMS: atom_id res chain seq x y z
N ILE A 1 -23.69 -14.54 -14.73
CA ILE A 1 -25.12 -14.18 -14.76
C ILE A 1 -25.25 -12.88 -15.56
N LYS A 2 -25.84 -12.93 -16.76
CA LYS A 2 -26.22 -11.73 -17.53
C LYS A 2 -27.49 -11.17 -16.91
N MET A 3 -27.45 -9.96 -16.35
CA MET A 3 -28.67 -9.20 -16.07
C MET A 3 -28.63 -7.88 -16.84
N GLY A 4 -29.66 -7.69 -17.65
CA GLY A 4 -29.84 -6.58 -18.57
C GLY A 4 -30.22 -5.28 -17.86
N VAL A 5 -30.19 -4.22 -18.66
CA VAL A 5 -30.25 -2.79 -18.30
C VAL A 5 -31.59 -2.34 -17.67
N GLN A 6 -32.53 -3.24 -17.35
CA GLN A 6 -33.85 -2.92 -16.81
C GLN A 6 -33.96 -2.90 -15.26
N ASP A 7 -32.89 -3.20 -14.51
CA ASP A 7 -32.99 -3.54 -13.07
C ASP A 7 -32.50 -2.45 -12.08
N LYS A 8 -32.35 -1.20 -12.53
CA LYS A 8 -31.84 -0.11 -11.67
C LYS A 8 -32.84 0.30 -10.58
N ASP A 9 -34.15 0.25 -10.83
CA ASP A 9 -35.16 0.71 -9.87
C ASP A 9 -35.39 -0.30 -8.72
N TYR A 10 -35.26 -1.61 -8.98
CA TYR A 10 -35.37 -2.65 -7.94
C TYR A 10 -34.14 -2.74 -7.01
N SER A 11 -33.01 -2.15 -7.40
CA SER A 11 -31.78 -2.19 -6.61
C SER A 11 -31.86 -1.39 -5.31
N TYR A 12 -32.60 -0.27 -5.30
CA TYR A 12 -32.80 0.54 -4.09
C TYR A 12 -33.84 -0.06 -3.13
N LEU A 13 -34.85 -0.77 -3.65
CA LEU A 13 -35.85 -1.44 -2.81
C LEU A 13 -35.22 -2.58 -1.98
N ARG A 14 -34.21 -3.27 -2.52
CA ARG A 14 -33.47 -4.32 -1.79
C ARG A 14 -32.66 -3.75 -0.61
N LEU A 15 -32.28 -2.47 -0.65
CA LEU A 15 -31.63 -1.82 0.50
C LEU A 15 -32.56 -1.74 1.72
N LEU A 16 -33.88 -1.72 1.54
CA LEU A 16 -34.85 -1.71 2.64
C LEU A 16 -34.92 -3.06 3.38
N ILE A 17 -34.37 -4.14 2.83
CA ILE A 17 -34.37 -5.46 3.49
C ILE A 17 -33.55 -5.42 4.78
N VAL A 18 -32.42 -4.69 4.81
CA VAL A 18 -31.58 -4.58 6.02
C VAL A 18 -32.31 -3.87 7.18
N PRO A 19 -32.86 -2.65 7.02
CA PRO A 19 -33.59 -2.00 8.11
C PRO A 19 -34.87 -2.76 8.50
N VAL A 20 -35.57 -3.42 7.56
CA VAL A 20 -36.73 -4.26 7.89
C VAL A 20 -36.32 -5.50 8.70
N ALA A 21 -35.27 -6.21 8.29
CA ALA A 21 -34.74 -7.35 9.04
C ALA A 21 -34.22 -6.93 10.42
N PHE A 22 -33.54 -5.78 10.51
CA PHE A 22 -33.05 -5.21 11.75
C PHE A 22 -34.19 -4.87 12.70
N THR A 23 -35.18 -4.10 12.24
CA THR A 23 -36.35 -3.72 13.04
C THR A 23 -37.17 -4.92 13.50
N GLY A 24 -37.39 -5.91 12.64
CA GLY A 24 -38.06 -7.16 13.02
C GLY A 24 -37.30 -7.95 14.07
N ALA A 25 -35.97 -8.05 13.95
CA ALA A 25 -35.15 -8.74 14.92
C ALA A 25 -35.02 -7.97 16.25
N SER A 26 -34.97 -6.64 16.21
CA SER A 26 -35.02 -5.78 17.40
C SER A 26 -36.36 -5.91 18.12
N LEU A 27 -37.48 -5.94 17.38
CA LEU A 27 -38.82 -6.15 17.94
C LEU A 27 -38.92 -7.52 18.60
N PHE A 28 -38.40 -8.58 17.98
CA PHE A 28 -38.37 -9.92 18.58
C PHE A 28 -37.58 -9.95 19.89
N LEU A 29 -36.38 -9.35 19.92
CA LEU A 29 -35.59 -9.24 21.16
C LEU A 29 -36.30 -8.41 22.24
N TRP A 30 -36.95 -7.32 21.84
CA TRP A 30 -37.71 -6.47 22.74
C TRP A 30 -38.93 -7.20 23.32
N LEU A 31 -39.64 -7.99 22.50
CA LEU A 31 -40.75 -8.84 22.95
C LEU A 31 -40.27 -9.93 23.92
N LEU A 32 -39.12 -10.56 23.65
CA LEU A 32 -38.52 -11.49 24.60
C LEU A 32 -38.17 -10.79 25.91
N PHE A 33 -37.63 -9.58 25.84
CA PHE A 33 -37.20 -8.82 27.01
C PHE A 33 -38.35 -8.34 27.91
N ILE A 34 -39.46 -7.90 27.31
CA ILE A 34 -40.66 -7.47 28.05
C ILE A 34 -41.37 -8.66 28.70
N ASN A 35 -41.42 -9.80 28.01
CA ASN A 35 -42.06 -11.01 28.53
C ASN A 35 -41.12 -11.81 29.46
N ARG A 36 -40.22 -11.14 30.18
CA ARG A 36 -39.29 -11.80 31.10
C ARG A 36 -40.04 -12.43 32.28
N PRO A 37 -39.80 -13.70 32.61
CA PRO A 37 -40.44 -14.33 33.75
C PRO A 37 -39.92 -13.77 35.09
N THR A 38 -40.82 -13.62 36.07
CA THR A 38 -40.46 -13.18 37.43
C THR A 38 -39.93 -14.33 38.28
N ILE A 39 -38.93 -14.06 39.13
CA ILE A 39 -38.40 -15.02 40.12
C ILE A 39 -39.45 -15.24 41.22
N LYS A 40 -39.55 -16.47 41.76
CA LYS A 40 -40.41 -16.74 42.91
C LYS A 40 -39.84 -16.04 44.17
N GLY A 41 -40.44 -14.93 44.58
CA GLY A 41 -40.19 -14.29 45.89
C GLY A 41 -39.39 -12.97 45.91
N GLY A 42 -39.17 -12.27 44.79
CA GLY A 42 -38.47 -10.98 44.80
C GLY A 42 -38.37 -10.27 43.45
N THR A 43 -37.95 -9.00 43.49
CA THR A 43 -37.82 -8.07 42.34
C THR A 43 -36.96 -8.63 41.21
N SER A 44 -37.43 -8.47 39.97
CA SER A 44 -36.71 -8.89 38.76
C SER A 44 -35.33 -8.23 38.66
N PRO A 45 -34.26 -8.99 38.35
CA PRO A 45 -32.93 -8.41 38.11
C PRO A 45 -32.94 -7.48 36.89
N ASP A 46 -32.10 -6.44 36.93
CA ASP A 46 -31.90 -5.51 35.81
C ASP A 46 -31.04 -6.18 34.71
N ILE A 47 -31.69 -6.97 33.87
CA ILE A 47 -31.05 -7.66 32.76
C ILE A 47 -30.84 -6.62 31.65
N HIS A 48 -29.59 -6.33 31.30
CA HIS A 48 -29.26 -5.51 30.14
C HIS A 48 -28.09 -6.14 29.38
N PHE A 49 -27.87 -5.70 28.13
CA PHE A 49 -26.71 -6.16 27.39
C PHE A 49 -25.42 -5.63 28.03
N PRO A 50 -24.45 -6.50 28.36
CA PRO A 50 -23.21 -6.03 28.96
C PRO A 50 -22.43 -5.20 27.95
N THR A 51 -22.19 -3.93 28.30
CA THR A 51 -21.35 -3.01 27.52
C THR A 51 -19.95 -2.87 28.13
N SER A 52 -19.83 -3.17 29.42
CA SER A 52 -18.59 -3.18 30.18
C SER A 52 -18.34 -4.54 30.85
N LEU A 53 -17.08 -4.78 31.25
CA LEU A 53 -16.71 -5.95 32.06
C LEU A 53 -17.38 -5.93 33.45
N LYS A 54 -17.75 -4.75 33.96
CA LYS A 54 -18.47 -4.61 35.23
C LYS A 54 -19.92 -5.06 35.08
N ASP A 55 -20.60 -4.60 34.03
CA ASP A 55 -21.97 -5.00 33.68
C ASP A 55 -22.05 -6.52 33.50
N LEU A 56 -21.05 -7.11 32.82
CA LEU A 56 -20.95 -8.55 32.62
C LEU A 56 -20.89 -9.30 33.96
N ARG A 57 -20.08 -8.82 34.91
CA ARG A 57 -19.97 -9.42 36.25
C ARG A 57 -21.28 -9.28 37.03
N ASP A 58 -21.94 -8.13 36.99
CA ASP A 58 -23.19 -7.90 37.72
C ASP A 58 -24.32 -8.80 37.18
N LEU A 59 -24.33 -9.02 35.86
CA LEU A 59 -25.20 -9.99 35.21
C LEU A 59 -24.87 -11.43 35.63
N VAL A 60 -23.59 -11.80 35.64
CA VAL A 60 -23.12 -13.13 36.06
C VAL A 60 -23.40 -13.40 37.55
N LYS A 61 -23.36 -12.40 38.42
CA LYS A 61 -23.68 -12.56 39.86
C LYS A 61 -25.18 -12.78 40.13
N THR A 62 -26.03 -12.18 39.31
CA THR A 62 -27.49 -12.28 39.43
C THR A 62 -28.08 -13.46 38.66
N SER A 63 -27.33 -14.05 37.72
CA SER A 63 -27.78 -15.11 36.83
C SER A 63 -28.00 -16.50 37.45
N PRO A 64 -27.23 -17.01 38.44
CA PRO A 64 -27.34 -18.40 38.89
C PRO A 64 -28.74 -18.73 39.45
N THR A 65 -29.32 -17.81 40.23
CA THR A 65 -30.68 -17.96 40.79
C THR A 65 -31.75 -17.90 39.69
N TYR A 66 -31.57 -17.03 38.69
CA TYR A 66 -32.51 -16.88 37.58
C TYR A 66 -32.45 -18.04 36.58
N GLN A 67 -31.26 -18.60 36.37
CA GLN A 67 -31.01 -19.72 35.48
C GLN A 67 -31.57 -21.05 36.02
N GLN A 68 -31.61 -21.22 37.34
CA GLN A 68 -32.26 -22.37 37.98
C GLN A 68 -33.78 -22.37 37.77
N ASP A 69 -34.42 -21.20 37.86
CA ASP A 69 -35.87 -21.08 37.69
C ASP A 69 -36.32 -21.05 36.22
N HIS A 70 -35.53 -20.43 35.32
CA HIS A 70 -35.94 -20.10 33.95
C HIS A 70 -34.87 -20.40 32.88
N TRP A 71 -34.24 -21.59 32.95
CA TRP A 71 -33.19 -22.04 32.03
C TRP A 71 -33.47 -21.81 30.53
N TYR A 72 -34.64 -22.23 30.05
CA TYR A 72 -35.00 -22.14 28.62
C TYR A 72 -35.09 -20.69 28.13
N TYR A 73 -35.58 -19.79 28.98
CA TYR A 73 -35.66 -18.37 28.67
C TYR A 73 -34.25 -17.77 28.55
N VAL A 74 -33.34 -18.08 29.48
CA VAL A 74 -31.95 -17.60 29.44
C VAL A 74 -31.24 -18.11 28.19
N LEU A 75 -31.40 -19.40 27.85
CA LEU A 75 -30.83 -19.98 26.64
C LEU A 75 -31.37 -19.33 25.36
N LEU A 76 -32.69 -19.12 25.28
CA LEU A 76 -33.34 -18.51 24.13
C LEU A 76 -32.94 -17.05 23.97
N LEU A 77 -32.93 -16.28 25.06
CA LEU A 77 -32.53 -14.88 25.07
C LEU A 77 -31.07 -14.73 24.66
N PHE A 78 -30.17 -15.53 25.26
CA PHE A 78 -28.74 -15.54 24.93
C PHE A 78 -28.51 -15.90 23.46
N SER A 79 -29.14 -16.97 22.97
CA SER A 79 -28.98 -17.44 21.58
C SER A 79 -29.50 -16.41 20.58
N SER A 80 -30.66 -15.81 20.85
CA SER A 80 -31.26 -14.79 19.99
C SER A 80 -30.42 -13.52 19.95
N ALA A 81 -29.93 -13.08 21.12
CA ALA A 81 -29.02 -11.96 21.29
C ALA A 81 -27.70 -12.17 20.53
N TYR A 82 -27.16 -13.38 20.60
CA TYR A 82 -25.93 -13.77 19.91
C TYR A 82 -26.11 -13.72 18.39
N ILE A 83 -27.13 -14.40 17.88
CA ILE A 83 -27.42 -14.44 16.45
C ILE A 83 -27.71 -13.04 15.93
N TYR A 84 -28.43 -12.21 16.68
CA TYR A 84 -28.70 -10.81 16.32
C TYR A 84 -27.40 -10.01 16.12
N LYS A 85 -26.51 -9.98 17.12
CA LYS A 85 -25.24 -9.23 16.99
C LYS A 85 -24.39 -9.74 15.82
N GLN A 86 -24.32 -11.06 15.67
CA GLN A 86 -23.51 -11.67 14.61
C GLN A 86 -24.10 -11.44 13.21
N THR A 87 -25.43 -11.46 13.06
CA THR A 87 -26.13 -11.24 11.78
C THR A 87 -25.91 -9.83 11.26
N PHE A 88 -25.96 -8.83 12.15
CA PHE A 88 -25.80 -7.41 11.80
C PHE A 88 -24.36 -6.90 11.94
N ALA A 89 -23.38 -7.80 12.10
CA ALA A 89 -21.96 -7.45 12.22
C ALA A 89 -21.66 -6.42 13.34
N ILE A 90 -22.43 -6.46 14.44
CA ILE A 90 -22.26 -5.53 15.57
C ILE A 90 -21.03 -5.95 16.37
N PRO A 91 -20.05 -5.05 16.62
CA PRO A 91 -18.86 -5.40 17.40
C PRO A 91 -19.22 -5.79 18.84
N GLY A 92 -18.42 -6.69 19.43
CA GLY A 92 -18.61 -7.17 20.81
C GLY A 92 -18.97 -8.66 20.94
N SER A 93 -18.73 -9.49 19.93
CA SER A 93 -18.89 -10.95 20.00
C SER A 93 -18.03 -11.60 21.09
N ALA A 94 -16.85 -11.03 21.38
CA ALA A 94 -15.97 -11.50 22.46
C ALA A 94 -16.67 -11.50 23.81
N LEU A 95 -17.40 -10.42 24.15
CA LEU A 95 -18.13 -10.30 25.41
C LEU A 95 -19.26 -11.34 25.52
N LEU A 96 -19.90 -11.69 24.41
CA LEU A 96 -20.92 -12.74 24.40
C LEU A 96 -20.34 -14.14 24.54
N ASN A 97 -19.14 -14.41 23.99
CA ASN A 97 -18.43 -15.66 24.24
C ASN A 97 -18.01 -15.78 25.72
N LEU A 98 -17.50 -14.69 26.31
CA LEU A 98 -17.20 -14.64 27.76
C LEU A 98 -18.48 -14.88 28.59
N LEU A 99 -19.58 -14.21 28.24
CA LEU A 99 -20.87 -14.42 28.90
C LEU A 99 -21.33 -15.88 28.75
N GLY A 100 -21.18 -16.48 27.57
CA GLY A 100 -21.52 -17.88 27.33
C GLY A 100 -20.74 -18.85 28.23
N GLY A 101 -19.45 -18.58 28.46
CA GLY A 101 -18.63 -19.35 29.40
C GLY A 101 -19.01 -19.15 30.86
N ALA A 102 -19.35 -17.91 31.24
CA ALA A 102 -19.79 -17.62 32.60
C ALA A 102 -21.18 -18.19 32.92
N LEU A 103 -22.08 -18.26 31.94
CA LEU A 103 -23.44 -18.77 32.12
C LEU A 103 -23.56 -20.29 31.98
N PHE A 104 -22.87 -20.88 31.00
CA PHE A 104 -23.08 -22.29 30.62
C PHE A 104 -21.85 -23.19 30.86
N GLY A 105 -20.80 -22.65 31.49
CA GLY A 105 -19.50 -23.31 31.66
C GLY A 105 -18.73 -23.43 30.34
N CYS A 106 -17.45 -23.79 30.40
CA CYS A 106 -16.65 -23.90 29.18
C CYS A 106 -16.96 -25.16 28.39
N TRP A 107 -16.80 -26.34 28.99
CA TRP A 107 -16.94 -27.62 28.29
C TRP A 107 -18.05 -28.49 28.90
N PRO A 108 -18.93 -29.12 28.09
CA PRO A 108 -19.05 -29.02 26.63
C PRO A 108 -20.06 -27.95 26.16
N MET A 109 -20.94 -27.49 27.06
CA MET A 109 -22.16 -26.79 26.65
C MET A 109 -21.91 -25.36 26.13
N GLY A 110 -21.24 -24.50 26.89
CA GLY A 110 -20.99 -23.10 26.47
C GLY A 110 -20.13 -23.00 25.22
N PHE A 111 -19.06 -23.80 25.12
CA PHE A 111 -18.20 -23.83 23.95
C PHE A 111 -18.92 -24.25 22.67
N LEU A 112 -19.60 -25.41 22.67
CA LEU A 112 -20.29 -25.91 21.48
C LEU A 112 -21.43 -24.98 21.08
N LEU A 113 -22.18 -24.46 22.05
CA LEU A 113 -23.26 -23.50 21.81
C LEU A 113 -22.71 -22.24 21.11
N CYS A 114 -21.66 -21.62 21.63
CA CYS A 114 -21.07 -20.42 21.03
C CYS A 114 -20.51 -20.66 19.63
N CYS A 115 -19.95 -21.85 19.36
CA CYS A 115 -19.46 -22.20 18.02
C CYS A 115 -20.60 -22.33 17.01
N VAL A 116 -21.69 -23.01 17.38
CA VAL A 116 -22.88 -23.16 16.52
C VAL A 116 -23.56 -21.81 16.30
N LEU A 117 -23.75 -21.00 17.35
CA LEU A 117 -24.36 -19.66 17.24
C LEU A 117 -23.51 -18.71 16.37
N THR A 118 -22.18 -18.78 16.48
CA THR A 118 -21.27 -18.02 15.61
C THR A 118 -21.44 -18.41 14.14
N ALA A 119 -21.52 -19.71 13.84
CA ALA A 119 -21.67 -20.20 12.47
C ALA A 119 -23.04 -19.86 11.87
N ILE A 120 -24.12 -19.97 12.65
CA ILE A 120 -25.48 -19.58 12.25
C ILE A 120 -25.55 -18.06 11.99
N GLY A 121 -25.10 -17.26 12.95
CA GLY A 121 -25.15 -15.80 12.81
C GLY A 121 -24.28 -15.27 11.65
N ALA A 122 -23.10 -15.86 11.44
CA ALA A 122 -22.26 -15.52 10.29
C ALA A 122 -22.92 -15.90 8.96
N SER A 123 -23.65 -17.01 8.93
CA SER A 123 -24.40 -17.46 7.75
C SER A 123 -25.58 -16.54 7.45
N ASN A 124 -26.26 -16.04 8.46
CA ASN A 124 -27.30 -15.02 8.29
C ASN A 124 -26.72 -13.72 7.72
N CYS A 125 -25.55 -13.28 8.22
CA CYS A 125 -24.83 -12.13 7.68
C CYS A 125 -24.44 -12.34 6.21
N PHE A 126 -23.94 -13.53 5.86
CA PHE A 126 -23.63 -13.93 4.48
C PHE A 126 -24.87 -13.84 3.58
N LEU A 127 -26.01 -14.38 4.02
CA LEU A 127 -27.26 -14.38 3.25
C LEU A 127 -27.81 -12.96 3.09
N LEU A 128 -27.81 -12.17 4.15
CA LEU A 128 -28.24 -10.78 4.12
C LEU A 128 -27.37 -9.94 3.16
N SER A 129 -26.04 -10.14 3.22
CA SER A 129 -25.11 -9.53 2.27
C SER A 129 -25.41 -9.95 0.83
N ARG A 130 -25.57 -11.25 0.57
CA ARG A 130 -25.90 -11.79 -0.76
C ARG A 130 -27.17 -11.19 -1.36
N LEU A 131 -28.20 -10.97 -0.54
CA LEU A 131 -29.49 -10.42 -0.98
C LEU A 131 -29.41 -8.92 -1.33
N VAL A 132 -28.61 -8.15 -0.59
CA VAL A 132 -28.64 -6.69 -0.64
C VAL A 132 -27.46 -6.09 -1.40
N GLY A 133 -26.25 -6.58 -1.17
CA GLY A 133 -25.03 -5.88 -1.60
C GLY A 133 -24.45 -6.32 -2.95
N ALA A 134 -25.04 -7.30 -3.63
CA ALA A 134 -24.49 -7.83 -4.90
C ALA A 134 -24.31 -6.73 -5.96
N ASN A 135 -25.33 -5.88 -6.15
CA ASN A 135 -25.30 -4.83 -7.18
C ASN A 135 -24.39 -3.65 -6.75
N ILE A 136 -24.37 -3.32 -5.46
CA ILE A 136 -23.61 -2.17 -4.92
C ILE A 136 -22.12 -2.47 -4.92
N VAL A 137 -21.73 -3.66 -4.45
CA VAL A 137 -20.33 -4.07 -4.33
C VAL A 137 -19.73 -4.30 -5.71
N GLN A 138 -20.47 -4.89 -6.65
CA GLN A 138 -20.01 -5.03 -8.04
C GLN A 138 -19.91 -3.68 -8.77
N ALA A 139 -20.80 -2.73 -8.50
CA ALA A 139 -20.74 -1.39 -9.10
C ALA A 139 -19.58 -0.55 -8.56
N LYS A 140 -19.32 -0.60 -7.25
CA LYS A 140 -18.27 0.22 -6.62
C LYS A 140 -16.86 -0.39 -6.69
N PHE A 141 -16.74 -1.72 -6.71
CA PHE A 141 -15.44 -2.41 -6.65
C PHE A 141 -15.29 -3.55 -7.69
N PRO A 142 -15.58 -3.32 -8.99
CA PRO A 142 -15.60 -4.39 -9.98
C PRO A 142 -14.24 -5.08 -10.15
N ALA A 143 -13.15 -4.32 -10.20
CA ALA A 143 -11.79 -4.87 -10.41
C ALA A 143 -11.31 -5.71 -9.22
N LYS A 144 -11.57 -5.26 -7.99
CA LYS A 144 -11.15 -5.97 -6.76
C LYS A 144 -11.94 -7.25 -6.55
N ILE A 145 -13.25 -7.23 -6.80
CA ILE A 145 -14.10 -8.43 -6.70
C ILE A 145 -13.71 -9.46 -7.76
N ARG A 146 -13.43 -9.06 -9.00
CA ARG A 146 -12.94 -9.97 -10.05
C ARG A 146 -11.61 -10.62 -9.67
N TRP A 147 -10.66 -9.84 -9.16
CA TRP A 147 -9.40 -10.38 -8.67
C TRP A 147 -9.59 -11.40 -7.54
N LEU A 148 -10.48 -11.10 -6.58
CA LEU A 148 -10.79 -12.03 -5.49
C LEU A 148 -11.47 -13.31 -6.00
N GLN A 149 -12.38 -13.19 -6.98
CA GLN A 149 -13.03 -14.33 -7.64
C GLN A 149 -12.03 -15.21 -8.38
N GLU A 150 -11.10 -14.62 -9.14
CA GLU A 150 -10.03 -15.34 -9.82
C GLU A 150 -9.15 -16.11 -8.83
N LYS A 151 -8.81 -15.50 -7.69
CA LYS A 151 -8.00 -16.16 -6.65
C LYS A 151 -8.73 -17.31 -5.96
N VAL A 152 -10.04 -17.17 -5.73
CA VAL A 152 -10.87 -18.27 -5.22
C VAL A 152 -10.95 -19.41 -6.23
N HIS A 153 -11.10 -19.10 -7.51
CA HIS A 153 -11.15 -20.11 -8.57
C HIS A 153 -9.82 -20.84 -8.78
N GLU A 154 -8.69 -20.12 -8.74
CA GLU A 154 -7.35 -20.72 -8.78
C GLU A 154 -7.09 -21.71 -7.62
N ASN A 155 -7.77 -21.54 -6.49
CA ASN A 155 -7.57 -22.33 -5.27
C ASN A 155 -8.81 -23.16 -4.90
N GLU A 156 -9.69 -23.46 -5.85
CA GLU A 156 -10.97 -24.13 -5.61
C GLU A 156 -10.80 -25.46 -4.87
N HIS A 157 -9.74 -26.22 -5.19
CA HIS A 157 -9.40 -27.50 -4.56
C HIS A 157 -9.00 -27.39 -3.08
N GLN A 158 -8.58 -26.21 -2.60
CA GLN A 158 -8.17 -25.97 -1.21
C GLN A 158 -9.01 -24.88 -0.53
N LEU A 159 -10.16 -24.53 -1.12
CA LEU A 159 -10.97 -23.40 -0.69
C LEU A 159 -11.37 -23.47 0.79
N PHE A 160 -11.73 -24.66 1.28
CA PHE A 160 -12.09 -24.85 2.68
C PHE A 160 -10.91 -24.51 3.63
N LEU A 161 -9.73 -25.05 3.37
CA LEU A 161 -8.52 -24.79 4.18
C LEU A 161 -8.09 -23.33 4.09
N PHE A 162 -8.23 -22.72 2.91
CA PHE A 162 -7.99 -21.30 2.69
C PHE A 162 -8.95 -20.42 3.51
N LEU A 163 -10.24 -20.74 3.56
CA LEU A 163 -11.21 -19.99 4.37
C LEU A 163 -10.98 -20.18 5.88
N VAL A 164 -10.60 -21.39 6.30
CA VAL A 164 -10.23 -21.66 7.70
C VAL A 164 -8.99 -20.86 8.09
N SER A 165 -7.95 -20.81 7.26
CA SER A 165 -6.73 -20.07 7.57
C SER A 165 -6.96 -18.57 7.72
N LEU A 166 -7.83 -17.98 6.88
CA LEU A 166 -8.21 -16.57 6.97
C LEU A 166 -8.92 -16.20 8.29
N ARG A 167 -9.55 -17.18 8.96
CA ARG A 167 -10.30 -16.99 10.22
C ARG A 167 -9.48 -17.21 11.46
N VAL A 168 -8.52 -18.13 11.38
CA VAL A 168 -7.53 -18.34 12.43
C VAL A 168 -6.57 -17.14 12.50
N PHE A 169 -6.35 -16.46 11.37
CA PHE A 169 -5.52 -15.27 11.29
C PHE A 169 -6.20 -14.03 11.90
N PRO A 170 -5.65 -13.40 12.96
CA PRO A 170 -6.37 -12.38 13.71
C PRO A 170 -6.43 -10.99 13.05
N MET A 171 -5.67 -10.76 11.97
CA MET A 171 -5.71 -9.45 11.28
C MET A 171 -6.89 -9.33 10.32
N THR A 172 -7.58 -10.42 9.99
CA THR A 172 -8.75 -10.36 9.10
C THR A 172 -10.02 -10.17 9.94
N PRO A 173 -10.77 -9.07 9.79
CA PRO A 173 -12.02 -8.91 10.53
C PRO A 173 -13.03 -9.97 10.10
N ASN A 174 -13.53 -10.79 11.03
CA ASN A 174 -14.46 -11.88 10.70
C ASN A 174 -15.75 -11.39 10.05
N TRP A 175 -16.31 -10.28 10.54
CA TRP A 175 -17.51 -9.66 9.95
C TRP A 175 -17.33 -9.33 8.47
N LEU A 176 -16.13 -8.92 8.08
CA LEU A 176 -15.83 -8.55 6.70
C LEU A 176 -15.86 -9.76 5.78
N LEU A 177 -15.25 -10.87 6.21
CA LEU A 177 -15.29 -12.12 5.45
C LEU A 177 -16.73 -12.62 5.30
N ASN A 178 -17.59 -12.42 6.30
CA ASN A 178 -19.01 -12.78 6.22
C ASN A 178 -19.73 -11.97 5.13
N VAL A 179 -19.42 -10.68 5.02
CA VAL A 179 -20.01 -9.79 4.02
C VAL A 179 -19.48 -10.08 2.61
N ILE A 180 -18.18 -10.34 2.44
CA ILE A 180 -17.55 -10.44 1.11
C ILE A 180 -17.63 -11.84 0.48
N ALA A 181 -17.63 -12.90 1.29
CA ALA A 181 -17.72 -14.29 0.83
C ALA A 181 -18.80 -14.57 -0.25
N PRO A 182 -20.03 -14.02 -0.19
CA PRO A 182 -21.03 -14.30 -1.24
C PRO A 182 -20.68 -13.70 -2.61
N TYR A 183 -19.86 -12.65 -2.67
CA TYR A 183 -19.47 -11.99 -3.93
C TYR A 183 -18.29 -12.66 -4.60
N VAL A 184 -17.50 -13.43 -3.86
CA VAL A 184 -16.35 -14.18 -4.36
C VAL A 184 -16.71 -15.64 -4.70
N SER A 185 -18.01 -15.92 -4.84
CA SER A 185 -18.55 -17.23 -5.25
C SER A 185 -18.29 -18.38 -4.27
N VAL A 186 -18.12 -18.09 -2.97
CA VAL A 186 -17.95 -19.15 -1.95
C VAL A 186 -19.30 -19.84 -1.67
N PRO A 187 -19.37 -21.19 -1.69
CA PRO A 187 -20.58 -21.93 -1.31
C PRO A 187 -20.92 -21.77 0.19
N LEU A 188 -22.21 -21.62 0.51
CA LEU A 188 -22.67 -21.46 1.91
C LEU A 188 -22.25 -22.63 2.83
N PRO A 189 -22.30 -23.92 2.42
CA PRO A 189 -21.86 -25.01 3.30
C PRO A 189 -20.37 -24.93 3.65
N MET A 190 -19.52 -24.60 2.68
CA MET A 190 -18.09 -24.42 2.92
C MET A 190 -17.84 -23.21 3.82
N PHE A 191 -18.58 -22.12 3.61
CA PHE A 191 -18.53 -20.95 4.46
C PHE A 191 -18.93 -21.30 5.91
N PHE A 192 -20.05 -21.99 6.13
CA PHE A 192 -20.52 -22.41 7.45
C PHE A 192 -19.47 -23.25 8.18
N LEU A 193 -18.95 -24.29 7.52
CA LEU A 193 -17.92 -25.16 8.11
C LEU A 193 -16.63 -24.39 8.38
N SER A 194 -16.25 -23.45 7.50
CA SER A 194 -15.06 -22.62 7.73
C SER A 194 -15.18 -21.75 8.99
N VAL A 195 -16.37 -21.20 9.26
CA VAL A 195 -16.65 -20.41 10.46
C VAL A 195 -16.64 -21.32 11.68
N LEU A 196 -17.30 -22.47 11.60
CA LEU A 196 -17.39 -23.43 12.68
C LEU A 196 -16.01 -23.92 13.12
N PHE A 197 -15.16 -24.36 12.18
CA PHE A 197 -13.83 -24.91 12.49
C PHE A 197 -12.75 -23.83 12.67
N GLY A 198 -12.76 -22.77 11.85
CA GLY A 198 -11.75 -21.72 11.89
C GLY A 198 -11.79 -20.85 13.14
N LEU A 199 -12.95 -20.75 13.80
CA LEU A 199 -13.11 -19.99 15.04
C LEU A 199 -13.14 -20.84 16.31
N LEU A 200 -12.94 -22.17 16.23
CA LEU A 200 -12.88 -23.02 17.42
C LEU A 200 -11.83 -22.52 18.43
N PRO A 201 -10.58 -22.20 18.05
CA PRO A 201 -9.59 -21.77 19.03
C PRO A 201 -9.99 -20.45 19.70
N TYR A 202 -10.51 -19.50 18.91
CA TYR A 202 -10.97 -18.21 19.41
C TYR A 202 -12.16 -18.35 20.38
N ASN A 203 -13.16 -19.14 20.01
CA ASN A 203 -14.35 -19.38 20.84
C ASN A 203 -13.97 -20.11 22.12
N PHE A 204 -13.12 -21.14 22.05
CA PHE A 204 -12.65 -21.88 23.22
C PHE A 204 -11.97 -20.96 24.22
N LEU A 205 -11.01 -20.15 23.77
CA LEU A 205 -10.25 -19.26 24.65
C LEU A 205 -11.15 -18.19 25.28
N CYS A 206 -12.10 -17.63 24.54
CA CYS A 206 -13.04 -16.63 25.06
C CYS A 206 -14.03 -17.22 26.08
N VAL A 207 -14.57 -18.41 25.81
CA VAL A 207 -15.50 -19.10 26.71
C VAL A 207 -14.75 -19.55 27.98
N GLN A 208 -13.54 -20.09 27.86
CA GLN A 208 -12.69 -20.45 29.01
C GLN A 208 -12.38 -19.24 29.88
N ALA A 209 -12.09 -18.08 29.27
CA ALA A 209 -11.89 -16.84 30.01
C ALA A 209 -13.15 -16.39 30.76
N GLY A 210 -14.33 -16.62 30.18
CA GLY A 210 -15.63 -16.35 30.80
C GLY A 210 -15.88 -17.19 32.05
N GLU A 211 -15.58 -18.49 31.98
CA GLU A 211 -15.69 -19.41 33.11
C GLU A 211 -14.76 -19.00 34.26
N VAL A 212 -13.47 -18.73 33.96
CA VAL A 212 -12.50 -18.23 34.95
C VAL A 212 -12.94 -16.89 35.55
N LEU A 213 -13.60 -16.03 34.77
CA LEU A 213 -14.12 -14.75 35.24
C LEU A 213 -15.31 -14.91 36.20
N SER A 214 -16.13 -15.94 36.01
CA SER A 214 -17.27 -16.26 36.88
C SER A 214 -16.83 -16.71 38.28
N ASP A 215 -15.67 -17.37 38.38
CA ASP A 215 -15.15 -17.88 39.66
C ASP A 215 -14.54 -16.79 40.57
N MET A 216 -14.34 -15.56 40.06
CA MET A 216 -13.68 -14.48 40.80
C MET A 216 -14.68 -13.66 41.65
N GLN A 217 -14.49 -13.63 42.97
CA GLN A 217 -15.42 -12.98 43.91
C GLN A 217 -15.13 -11.48 44.13
N SER A 218 -13.89 -11.01 43.91
CA SER A 218 -13.43 -9.63 44.13
C SER A 218 -12.68 -9.00 42.91
N MET A 219 -12.46 -7.67 42.90
CA MET A 219 -11.59 -7.00 41.91
C MET A 219 -10.10 -7.28 42.15
N ASP A 220 -9.71 -7.58 43.39
CA ASP A 220 -8.34 -7.91 43.75
C ASP A 220 -7.96 -9.33 43.29
N ASP A 221 -8.95 -10.22 43.13
CA ASP A 221 -8.74 -11.58 42.64
C ASP A 221 -8.26 -11.64 41.18
N VAL A 222 -8.50 -10.59 40.40
CA VAL A 222 -8.01 -10.47 39.01
C VAL A 222 -6.50 -10.20 38.99
N PHE A 223 -5.98 -9.52 40.02
CA PHE A 223 -4.56 -9.26 40.20
C PHE A 223 -3.83 -10.37 40.96
N THR A 224 -4.53 -11.42 41.39
CA THR A 224 -3.90 -12.59 41.99
C THR A 224 -2.90 -13.18 40.98
N PRO A 225 -1.66 -13.51 41.39
CA PRO A 225 -0.62 -13.98 40.48
C PRO A 225 -1.07 -15.18 39.62
N ARG A 226 -1.93 -16.04 40.17
CA ARG A 226 -2.48 -17.22 39.50
C ARG A 226 -3.43 -16.87 38.35
N THR A 227 -4.35 -15.93 38.54
CA THR A 227 -5.34 -15.50 37.54
C THR A 227 -4.70 -14.60 36.49
N LEU A 228 -3.81 -13.69 36.91
CA LEU A 228 -3.03 -12.86 35.99
C LEU A 228 -2.13 -13.72 35.10
N LEU A 229 -1.44 -14.72 35.66
CA LEU A 229 -0.64 -15.66 34.88
C LEU A 229 -1.51 -16.47 33.92
N GLY A 230 -2.72 -16.87 34.32
CA GLY A 230 -3.70 -17.55 33.47
C GLY A 230 -4.18 -16.69 32.29
N LEU A 231 -4.50 -15.42 32.52
CA LEU A 231 -4.89 -14.48 31.46
C LEU A 231 -3.73 -14.14 30.53
N ILE A 232 -2.51 -13.99 31.07
CA ILE A 232 -1.29 -13.77 30.28
C ILE A 232 -0.97 -15.00 29.44
N THR A 233 -1.05 -16.21 30.00
CA THR A 233 -0.83 -17.45 29.23
C THR A 233 -1.90 -17.61 28.15
N LEU A 234 -3.17 -17.31 28.41
CA LEU A 234 -4.22 -17.31 27.40
C LEU A 234 -3.93 -16.30 26.27
N ALA A 235 -3.52 -15.07 26.60
CA ALA A 235 -3.15 -14.04 25.64
C ALA A 235 -1.91 -14.44 24.81
N LEU A 236 -0.90 -15.05 25.45
CA LEU A 236 0.28 -15.56 24.77
C LEU A 236 -0.07 -16.76 23.87
N VAL A 237 -1.00 -17.62 24.25
CA VAL A 237 -1.49 -18.72 23.41
C VAL A 237 -2.25 -18.18 22.19
N MET A 238 -3.13 -17.18 22.38
CA MET A 238 -3.79 -16.49 21.26
C MET A 238 -2.78 -15.85 20.32
N PHE A 239 -1.76 -15.17 20.86
CA PHE A 239 -0.74 -14.49 20.08
C PHE A 239 0.22 -15.46 19.37
N SER A 240 0.65 -16.53 20.04
CA SER A 240 1.53 -17.56 19.48
C SER A 240 0.84 -18.40 18.42
N LEU A 241 -0.45 -18.74 18.58
CA LEU A 241 -1.23 -19.41 17.54
C LEU A 241 -1.39 -18.52 16.31
N SER A 242 -1.63 -17.22 16.51
CA SER A 242 -1.60 -16.22 15.43
C SER A 242 -0.25 -16.13 14.72
N TYR A 243 0.84 -16.04 15.49
CA TYR A 243 2.19 -15.95 14.95
C TYR A 243 2.62 -17.24 14.21
N PHE A 244 2.24 -18.40 14.75
CA PHE A 244 2.55 -19.69 14.14
C PHE A 244 1.74 -19.91 12.87
N THR A 245 0.47 -19.49 12.83
CA THR A 245 -0.34 -19.54 11.61
C THR A 245 0.17 -18.58 10.53
N HIS A 246 0.71 -17.40 10.90
CA HIS A 246 1.45 -16.53 9.97
C HIS A 246 2.63 -17.27 9.32
N LYS A 247 3.39 -18.06 10.09
CA LYS A 247 4.57 -18.79 9.60
C LYS A 247 4.21 -20.06 8.81
N MET A 248 3.19 -20.79 9.25
CA MET A 248 2.74 -22.04 8.61
C MET A 248 2.05 -21.77 7.26
N PHE A 249 1.32 -20.66 7.13
CA PHE A 249 0.65 -20.26 5.88
C PHE A 249 1.43 -19.24 5.03
N ALA A 250 2.63 -18.82 5.44
CA ALA A 250 3.58 -18.12 4.57
C ALA A 250 4.00 -18.95 3.34
N ILE A 251 3.60 -20.22 3.27
CA ILE A 251 3.74 -21.10 2.10
C ILE A 251 2.66 -20.80 1.04
N SER A 252 1.58 -20.09 1.37
CA SER A 252 0.62 -19.56 0.40
C SER A 252 0.88 -18.07 0.18
N GLN A 253 1.56 -17.71 -0.92
CA GLN A 253 1.87 -16.32 -1.29
C GLN A 253 0.64 -15.41 -1.51
N LEU A 254 -0.58 -15.93 -1.33
CA LEU A 254 -1.84 -15.26 -1.65
C LEU A 254 -2.42 -14.43 -0.49
N THR A 255 -2.17 -14.84 0.75
CA THR A 255 -2.90 -14.37 1.95
C THR A 255 -2.70 -12.88 2.26
N PRO A 256 -1.48 -12.30 2.20
CA PRO A 256 -1.26 -10.89 2.54
C PRO A 256 -1.93 -9.92 1.55
N HIS A 257 -1.87 -10.23 0.25
CA HIS A 257 -2.47 -9.40 -0.79
C HIS A 257 -4.00 -9.49 -0.79
N PHE A 258 -4.53 -10.67 -0.44
CA PHE A 258 -5.95 -10.90 -0.25
C PHE A 258 -6.51 -10.07 0.92
N VAL A 259 -5.81 -10.06 2.06
CA VAL A 259 -6.18 -9.26 3.24
C VAL A 259 -6.09 -7.75 2.95
N TYR A 260 -5.05 -7.29 2.26
CA TYR A 260 -4.93 -5.89 1.83
C TYR A 260 -6.07 -5.47 0.90
N THR A 261 -6.42 -6.32 -0.07
CA THR A 261 -7.52 -6.07 -1.00
C THR A 261 -8.85 -5.99 -0.26
N LEU A 262 -9.11 -6.93 0.68
CA LEU A 262 -10.28 -6.90 1.56
C LEU A 262 -10.35 -5.62 2.40
N ALA A 263 -9.26 -5.24 3.06
CA ALA A 263 -9.18 -4.03 3.89
C ALA A 263 -9.42 -2.75 3.06
N SER A 264 -8.93 -2.72 1.81
CA SER A 264 -9.15 -1.59 0.90
C SER A 264 -10.59 -1.49 0.38
N VAL A 265 -11.33 -2.60 0.29
CA VAL A 265 -12.78 -2.60 0.01
C VAL A 265 -13.53 -2.03 1.21
N VAL A 266 -13.14 -2.38 2.44
CA VAL A 266 -13.73 -1.80 3.67
C VAL A 266 -13.49 -0.30 3.78
N GLY A 267 -12.24 0.13 3.57
CA GLY A 267 -11.88 1.55 3.60
C GLY A 267 -12.66 2.37 2.57
N GLY A 268 -13.01 1.76 1.43
CA GLY A 268 -13.84 2.39 0.39
C GLY A 268 -15.35 2.34 0.65
N VAL A 269 -15.85 1.40 1.45
CA VAL A 269 -17.29 1.30 1.80
C VAL A 269 -17.64 2.19 3.00
N LEU A 270 -16.75 2.30 3.99
CA LEU A 270 -16.94 3.15 5.18
C LEU A 270 -16.68 4.64 4.92
N ARG A 271 -15.93 4.98 3.85
CA ARG A 271 -15.89 6.34 3.31
C ARG A 271 -17.04 6.46 2.31
N LEU A 272 -18.13 7.11 2.70
CA LEU A 272 -19.07 7.69 1.73
C LEU A 272 -18.45 9.02 1.26
N PRO A 273 -17.82 9.12 0.06
CA PRO A 273 -17.66 10.42 -0.55
C PRO A 273 -19.04 10.91 -1.02
N PRO A 274 -19.37 12.20 -0.88
CA PRO A 274 -20.51 12.76 -1.58
C PRO A 274 -20.28 12.62 -3.09
N HIS A 275 -21.38 12.42 -3.80
CA HIS A 275 -21.47 12.28 -5.25
C HIS A 275 -20.46 13.15 -6.01
N THR A 276 -19.55 12.52 -6.76
CA THR A 276 -18.82 13.16 -7.86
C THR A 276 -19.59 12.90 -9.15
N ASN A 277 -20.66 13.64 -9.36
CA ASN A 277 -21.07 14.03 -10.70
C ASN A 277 -20.60 15.47 -10.89
N GLU A 278 -19.96 15.70 -12.04
CA GLU A 278 -19.52 17.02 -12.52
C GLU A 278 -18.45 17.72 -11.69
N LEU A 279 -17.25 17.83 -12.27
CA LEU A 279 -16.55 19.10 -12.48
C LEU A 279 -15.16 18.77 -13.03
N LEU A 280 -15.03 18.92 -14.35
CA LEU A 280 -13.78 19.35 -14.97
C LEU A 280 -13.50 20.77 -14.44
N PRO A 281 -12.35 21.08 -13.82
CA PRO A 281 -11.92 22.46 -13.72
C PRO A 281 -10.98 22.74 -14.89
N ARG A 282 -11.40 23.71 -15.72
CA ARG A 282 -10.53 24.45 -16.63
C ARG A 282 -9.39 25.10 -15.83
N SER A 283 -8.25 24.44 -15.74
CA SER A 283 -7.02 25.01 -15.17
C SER A 283 -6.25 25.80 -16.23
N LEU A 284 -6.76 26.98 -16.57
CA LEU A 284 -6.00 28.05 -17.24
C LEU A 284 -6.17 29.40 -16.56
N HIS A 285 -7.00 29.50 -15.51
CA HIS A 285 -7.28 30.75 -14.80
C HIS A 285 -6.59 30.87 -13.43
N THR A 286 -6.08 29.76 -12.87
CA THR A 286 -5.36 29.73 -11.59
C THR A 286 -3.89 30.12 -11.68
N LEU A 287 -3.30 30.06 -12.88
CA LEU A 287 -1.91 30.50 -13.11
C LEU A 287 -1.78 32.03 -13.15
N ARG A 288 -2.85 32.76 -13.46
CA ARG A 288 -2.84 34.23 -13.49
C ARG A 288 -2.97 34.87 -12.11
N MET A 289 -3.55 34.16 -11.15
CA MET A 289 -3.75 34.65 -9.77
C MET A 289 -2.50 34.50 -8.88
N LEU A 290 -1.49 33.74 -9.32
CA LEU A 290 -0.20 33.61 -8.61
C LEU A 290 0.88 34.54 -9.17
N GLU A 291 0.70 35.10 -10.37
CA GLU A 291 1.60 36.11 -10.95
C GLU A 291 1.18 37.56 -10.65
N GLU A 292 -0.09 37.85 -10.38
CA GLU A 292 -0.60 39.22 -10.15
C GLU A 292 -0.77 39.59 -8.66
N GLY A 293 -0.25 38.78 -7.73
CA GLY A 293 -0.37 39.00 -6.27
C GLY A 293 0.76 39.78 -5.60
N SER A 294 1.75 40.28 -6.34
CA SER A 294 2.78 41.17 -5.78
C SER A 294 2.76 42.53 -6.47
N VAL A 295 2.89 43.58 -5.65
CA VAL A 295 2.89 45.02 -5.98
C VAL A 295 1.53 45.72 -5.92
N SER A 296 1.10 46.14 -4.72
CA SER A 296 1.03 47.58 -4.35
C SER A 296 0.34 47.82 -2.99
N GLY A 297 1.06 48.43 -2.05
CA GLY A 297 0.50 49.40 -1.09
C GLY A 297 0.07 48.92 0.31
N ALA A 298 1.01 48.85 1.25
CA ALA A 298 0.82 49.36 2.63
C ALA A 298 2.16 49.43 3.37
N SER A 299 2.57 50.65 3.71
CA SER A 299 3.75 51.01 4.48
C SER A 299 3.57 50.73 5.98
N SER A 300 4.41 49.88 6.56
CA SER A 300 4.87 49.99 7.95
C SER A 300 6.04 49.02 8.17
N GLY A 301 7.13 49.51 8.76
CA GLY A 301 8.47 48.94 8.66
C GLY A 301 8.64 47.52 9.20
N ALA A 302 9.29 46.69 8.38
CA ALA A 302 10.10 45.55 8.77
C ALA A 302 11.17 45.36 7.70
N SER A 303 12.43 45.28 8.10
CA SER A 303 13.59 45.07 7.24
C SER A 303 13.44 43.80 6.39
N SER A 304 13.42 43.94 5.07
CA SER A 304 13.51 42.82 4.12
C SER A 304 14.86 42.11 4.27
N PRO A 305 14.91 40.76 4.34
CA PRO A 305 16.17 40.04 4.26
C PRO A 305 16.71 40.09 2.81
N GLU A 306 18.02 40.29 2.68
CA GLU A 306 18.76 40.24 1.42
C GLU A 306 18.56 38.87 0.71
N PRO A 307 18.64 38.81 -0.63
CA PRO A 307 18.60 37.54 -1.35
C PRO A 307 19.86 36.72 -1.01
N GLU A 308 19.68 35.60 -0.30
CA GLU A 308 20.76 34.64 -0.01
C GLU A 308 21.39 34.13 -1.32
N GLU A 309 22.72 34.21 -1.42
CA GLU A 309 23.47 33.67 -2.55
C GLU A 309 23.22 32.15 -2.71
N PRO A 310 23.09 31.63 -3.94
CA PRO A 310 22.84 30.21 -4.16
C PRO A 310 24.01 29.37 -3.62
N PHE A 311 23.69 28.36 -2.80
CA PHE A 311 24.69 27.45 -2.26
C PHE A 311 25.43 26.71 -3.39
N ILE A 312 26.75 26.85 -3.43
CA ILE A 312 27.61 26.22 -4.43
C ILE A 312 28.18 24.93 -3.83
N PRO A 313 27.93 23.75 -4.45
CA PRO A 313 28.47 22.49 -3.96
C PRO A 313 29.99 22.47 -4.12
N LYS A 314 30.68 22.04 -3.05
CA LYS A 314 32.16 21.91 -3.01
C LYS A 314 32.69 20.80 -3.92
N PHE A 315 31.90 19.75 -4.09
CA PHE A 315 32.25 18.59 -4.92
C PHE A 315 31.26 18.46 -6.07
N LYS A 316 31.77 18.03 -7.22
CA LYS A 316 30.98 17.57 -8.36
C LYS A 316 31.37 16.14 -8.68
N VAL A 317 30.36 15.30 -8.87
CA VAL A 317 30.52 13.86 -9.06
C VAL A 317 30.05 13.42 -10.44
N GLN A 318 30.71 12.42 -11.01
CA GLN A 318 30.32 11.79 -12.26
C GLN A 318 30.67 10.30 -12.21
N PHE A 319 29.72 9.43 -12.56
CA PHE A 319 29.99 8.00 -12.67
C PHE A 319 30.60 7.67 -14.03
N SER A 320 31.50 6.69 -14.04
CA SER A 320 32.00 6.08 -15.27
C SER A 320 30.96 5.11 -15.83
N ASP A 321 30.91 4.99 -17.16
CA ASP A 321 30.08 3.99 -17.84
C ASP A 321 30.57 2.56 -17.62
N ASN A 322 31.83 2.39 -17.19
CA ASN A 322 32.43 1.09 -16.92
C ASN A 322 32.13 0.65 -15.48
N VAL A 323 31.22 -0.32 -15.34
CA VAL A 323 30.93 -1.00 -14.07
C VAL A 323 31.74 -2.28 -14.00
N ASN A 324 32.52 -2.47 -12.94
CA ASN A 324 33.30 -3.69 -12.75
C ASN A 324 32.50 -4.71 -11.91
N LYS A 325 32.27 -5.90 -12.47
CA LYS A 325 31.55 -7.01 -11.84
C LYS A 325 32.52 -8.14 -11.53
N ASP A 326 32.92 -8.23 -10.26
CA ASP A 326 33.79 -9.29 -9.73
C ASP A 326 32.92 -10.33 -8.98
N GLY A 327 32.35 -11.29 -9.72
CA GLY A 327 31.46 -12.31 -9.14
C GLY A 327 30.15 -11.70 -8.62
N ASP A 328 29.94 -11.78 -7.30
CA ASP A 328 28.76 -11.24 -6.60
C ASP A 328 28.94 -9.78 -6.14
N SER A 329 30.10 -9.17 -6.39
CA SER A 329 30.35 -7.75 -6.07
C SER A 329 30.31 -6.89 -7.33
N VAL A 330 29.55 -5.80 -7.25
CA VAL A 330 29.46 -4.77 -8.30
C VAL A 330 30.10 -3.49 -7.75
N LYS A 331 31.16 -3.05 -8.40
CA LYS A 331 31.89 -1.83 -8.04
C LYS A 331 31.58 -0.73 -9.03
N PHE A 332 31.16 0.41 -8.50
CA PHE A 332 30.89 1.62 -9.23
C PHE A 332 32.11 2.53 -9.17
N THR A 333 32.57 2.98 -10.33
CA THR A 333 33.70 3.91 -10.46
C THR A 333 33.18 5.35 -10.48
N LEU A 334 33.51 6.11 -9.45
CA LEU A 334 33.09 7.49 -9.21
C LEU A 334 34.26 8.45 -9.47
N GLN A 335 34.08 9.40 -10.37
CA GLN A 335 34.98 10.53 -10.55
C GLN A 335 34.49 11.69 -9.70
N VAL A 336 35.32 12.14 -8.76
CA VAL A 336 35.04 13.28 -7.89
C VAL A 336 35.94 14.43 -8.29
N SER A 337 35.35 15.61 -8.51
CA SER A 337 36.07 16.85 -8.74
C SER A 337 35.79 17.82 -7.60
N GLN A 338 36.84 18.39 -7.02
CA GLN A 338 36.73 19.40 -5.98
C GLN A 338 37.11 20.76 -6.57
N ASP A 339 36.22 21.75 -6.43
CA ASP A 339 36.41 23.14 -6.86
C ASP A 339 36.96 23.30 -8.31
N GLY A 340 36.68 22.34 -9.19
CA GLY A 340 37.12 22.33 -10.60
C GLY A 340 38.63 22.10 -10.83
N LEU A 341 39.42 21.82 -9.78
CA LEU A 341 40.90 21.82 -9.85
C LEU A 341 41.53 20.43 -9.71
N MET A 342 40.99 19.58 -8.83
CA MET A 342 41.53 18.24 -8.56
C MET A 342 40.46 17.18 -8.81
N SER A 343 40.76 16.21 -9.66
CA SER A 343 39.91 15.04 -9.89
C SER A 343 40.59 13.77 -9.41
N HIS A 344 39.87 12.96 -8.65
CA HIS A 344 40.31 11.63 -8.25
C HIS A 344 39.19 10.61 -8.47
N VAL A 345 39.61 9.36 -8.64
CA VAL A 345 38.72 8.24 -8.92
C VAL A 345 38.57 7.40 -7.66
N LEU A 346 37.33 7.06 -7.34
CA LEU A 346 36.95 6.20 -6.23
C LEU A 346 36.19 4.98 -6.76
N GLU A 347 36.37 3.83 -6.11
CA GLU A 347 35.54 2.65 -6.34
C GLU A 347 34.69 2.42 -5.09
N ARG A 348 33.39 2.17 -5.30
CA ARG A 348 32.41 1.95 -4.24
C ARG A 348 31.49 0.79 -4.58
N GLU A 349 31.12 0.01 -3.57
CA GLU A 349 30.04 -0.96 -3.68
C GLU A 349 28.71 -0.32 -3.26
N PHE A 350 27.57 -0.93 -3.64
CA PHE A 350 26.24 -0.40 -3.29
C PHE A 350 26.07 -0.24 -1.76
N GLU A 351 26.64 -1.17 -1.00
CA GLU A 351 26.67 -1.18 0.46
C GLU A 351 27.34 0.06 1.07
N ASP A 352 28.32 0.64 0.37
CA ASP A 352 29.01 1.84 0.86
C ASP A 352 28.06 3.06 0.80
N PHE A 353 27.15 3.08 -0.19
CA PHE A 353 26.09 4.10 -0.27
C PHE A 353 24.99 3.87 0.77
N GLU A 354 24.65 2.63 1.08
CA GLU A 354 23.72 2.30 2.19
C GLU A 354 24.29 2.76 3.54
N TYR A 355 25.60 2.61 3.74
CA TYR A 355 26.28 3.14 4.92
C TYR A 355 26.23 4.67 4.97
N LEU A 356 26.52 5.35 3.85
CA LEU A 356 26.41 6.80 3.75
C LEU A 356 24.98 7.29 4.06
N ASP A 357 23.96 6.68 3.44
CA ASP A 357 22.54 6.98 3.68
C ASP A 357 22.18 6.84 5.16
N HIS A 358 22.64 5.77 5.81
CA HIS A 358 22.47 5.59 7.24
C HIS A 358 23.17 6.69 8.05
N CYS A 359 24.41 7.05 7.73
CA CYS A 359 25.15 8.11 8.43
C CYS A 359 24.50 9.49 8.25
N VAL A 360 23.98 9.79 7.07
CA VAL A 360 23.22 11.03 6.81
C VAL A 360 21.90 11.03 7.58
N SER A 361 21.20 9.90 7.62
CA SER A 361 19.91 9.77 8.31
C SER A 361 20.00 9.74 9.84
N THR A 362 21.09 9.20 10.39
CA THR A 362 21.28 9.04 11.84
C THR A 362 22.25 10.05 12.46
N GLY A 363 22.96 10.82 11.64
CA GLY A 363 23.88 11.86 12.10
C GLY A 363 23.17 12.97 12.87
N GLN A 364 23.94 13.91 13.42
CA GLN A 364 23.43 15.18 13.98
C GLN A 364 22.93 16.11 12.87
N VAL A 365 22.10 15.59 11.98
CA VAL A 365 21.40 16.35 10.95
C VAL A 365 20.17 16.96 11.61
N SER A 366 19.93 18.25 11.35
CA SER A 366 18.82 18.99 11.95
C SER A 366 17.48 18.31 11.65
N ARG A 367 16.66 18.13 12.68
CA ARG A 367 15.30 17.58 12.54
C ARG A 367 14.47 18.47 11.60
N GLY A 368 13.57 17.86 10.82
CA GLY A 368 12.73 18.59 9.86
C GLY A 368 13.29 18.67 8.44
N LEU A 369 14.43 18.04 8.15
CA LEU A 369 14.96 17.93 6.78
C LEU A 369 14.33 16.77 5.99
N ILE A 370 14.16 16.93 4.67
CA ILE A 370 13.68 15.89 3.78
C ILE A 370 14.90 15.27 3.09
N ILE A 371 15.34 14.13 3.58
CA ILE A 371 16.57 13.48 3.09
C ILE A 371 16.29 12.75 1.76
N PRO A 372 17.12 12.96 0.71
CA PRO A 372 17.02 12.20 -0.53
C PRO A 372 17.03 10.69 -0.28
N PRO A 373 16.10 9.92 -0.84
CA PRO A 373 16.09 8.47 -0.66
C PRO A 373 17.17 7.81 -1.52
N ILE A 374 17.90 6.85 -0.94
CA ILE A 374 18.81 6.00 -1.71
C ILE A 374 18.07 5.24 -2.85
N PRO A 375 18.70 5.06 -4.04
CA PRO A 375 18.21 4.20 -5.11
C PRO A 375 17.85 2.78 -4.65
N GLN A 376 17.03 2.07 -5.45
CA GLN A 376 16.80 0.65 -5.19
C GLN A 376 17.96 -0.15 -5.74
N ARG A 377 18.46 -1.12 -4.97
CA ARG A 377 19.53 -2.00 -5.41
C ARG A 377 19.03 -2.94 -6.51
N SER A 378 19.72 -2.99 -7.64
CA SER A 378 19.48 -3.98 -8.69
C SER A 378 19.89 -5.38 -8.25
N ALA A 379 19.22 -6.41 -8.78
CA ALA A 379 19.60 -7.80 -8.54
C ALA A 379 20.97 -8.09 -9.17
N ILE A 380 21.91 -8.60 -8.36
CA ILE A 380 23.28 -8.89 -8.80
C ILE A 380 23.41 -10.35 -9.23
N ASP A 381 22.73 -11.25 -8.52
CA ASP A 381 22.75 -12.68 -8.79
C ASP A 381 21.76 -13.07 -9.89
N PRO A 382 22.13 -14.02 -10.78
CA PRO A 382 21.27 -14.45 -11.89
C PRO A 382 19.90 -14.97 -11.45
N TYR A 383 19.82 -15.60 -10.27
CA TYR A 383 18.59 -16.16 -9.74
C TYR A 383 17.57 -15.08 -9.36
N ASN A 384 17.98 -14.07 -8.58
CA ASN A 384 17.10 -12.95 -8.25
C ASN A 384 16.79 -12.08 -9.47
N ALA A 385 17.74 -11.91 -10.40
CA ALA A 385 17.50 -11.22 -11.67
C ALA A 385 16.43 -11.93 -12.52
N GLU A 386 16.45 -13.27 -12.56
CA GLU A 386 15.41 -14.07 -13.22
C GLU A 386 14.04 -13.92 -12.54
N ILE A 387 13.99 -13.96 -11.21
CA ILE A 387 12.75 -13.75 -10.46
C ILE A 387 12.17 -12.35 -10.72
N GLN A 388 13.01 -11.32 -10.67
CA GLN A 388 12.61 -9.94 -10.94
C GLN A 388 12.11 -9.78 -12.37
N SER A 389 12.83 -10.34 -13.34
CA SER A 389 12.43 -10.36 -14.75
C SER A 389 11.08 -11.04 -14.96
N LYS A 390 10.87 -12.23 -14.36
CA LYS A 390 9.60 -12.96 -14.44
C LYS A 390 8.44 -12.22 -13.75
N ARG A 391 8.72 -11.46 -12.70
CA ARG A 391 7.72 -10.62 -12.03
C ARG A 391 7.25 -9.47 -12.92
N LEU A 392 8.18 -8.84 -13.65
CA LEU A 392 7.91 -7.69 -14.50
C LEU A 392 7.33 -8.10 -15.88
N MET A 393 7.89 -9.13 -16.49
CA MET A 393 7.52 -9.59 -17.84
C MET A 393 6.35 -10.60 -17.83
N GLY A 394 6.12 -11.27 -16.70
CA GLY A 394 5.11 -12.31 -16.51
C GLY A 394 5.72 -13.71 -16.41
N LYS A 395 5.07 -14.59 -15.62
CA LYS A 395 5.60 -15.93 -15.26
C LYS A 395 5.93 -16.85 -16.45
N GLY A 396 5.28 -16.63 -17.60
CA GLY A 396 5.51 -17.41 -18.83
C GLY A 396 6.58 -16.84 -19.77
N SER A 397 7.15 -15.67 -19.46
CA SER A 397 8.18 -15.05 -20.29
C SER A 397 9.51 -15.79 -20.18
N LYS A 398 10.14 -16.08 -21.31
CA LYS A 398 11.53 -16.56 -21.40
C LYS A 398 12.54 -15.42 -21.56
N THR A 399 12.06 -14.19 -21.77
CA THR A 399 12.89 -12.99 -21.91
C THR A 399 13.33 -12.52 -20.53
N LEU A 400 14.64 -12.42 -20.34
CA LEU A 400 15.27 -11.82 -19.16
C LEU A 400 15.55 -10.34 -19.44
N ILE A 401 15.37 -9.50 -18.43
CA ILE A 401 15.78 -8.09 -18.47
C ILE A 401 17.30 -8.08 -18.24
N ALA A 402 18.03 -7.34 -19.07
CA ALA A 402 19.48 -7.20 -18.93
C ALA A 402 19.85 -6.48 -17.63
N ASP A 403 21.11 -6.63 -17.21
CA ASP A 403 21.62 -5.99 -15.99
C ASP A 403 21.44 -4.44 -16.06
N GLU A 404 20.77 -3.86 -15.06
CA GLU A 404 20.40 -2.43 -15.02
C GLU A 404 21.52 -1.52 -14.43
N PHE A 405 22.78 -1.95 -14.40
CA PHE A 405 23.84 -1.23 -13.67
C PHE A 405 24.09 0.20 -14.18
N HIS A 406 23.89 0.47 -15.47
CA HIS A 406 24.01 1.83 -15.99
C HIS A 406 22.92 2.77 -15.42
N LYS A 407 21.71 2.23 -15.21
CA LYS A 407 20.61 2.94 -14.55
C LYS A 407 20.92 3.15 -13.06
N ASP A 408 21.55 2.18 -12.39
CA ASP A 408 22.03 2.35 -11.02
C ASP A 408 23.04 3.51 -10.92
N CYS A 409 24.02 3.58 -11.84
CA CYS A 409 24.99 4.69 -11.89
C CYS A 409 24.28 6.05 -11.98
N GLN A 410 23.32 6.21 -12.89
CA GLN A 410 22.60 7.48 -13.05
C GLN A 410 21.78 7.84 -11.80
N GLN A 411 21.10 6.88 -11.19
CA GLN A 411 20.32 7.13 -9.98
C GLN A 411 21.21 7.43 -8.76
N LEU A 412 22.33 6.74 -8.61
CA LEU A 412 23.33 7.00 -7.56
C LEU A 412 23.99 8.37 -7.77
N GLN A 413 24.27 8.76 -9.01
CA GLN A 413 24.76 10.10 -9.33
C GLN A 413 23.76 11.16 -8.91
N LYS A 414 22.48 11.02 -9.33
CA LYS A 414 21.42 11.97 -8.96
C LYS A 414 21.24 12.04 -7.44
N TYR A 415 21.33 10.91 -6.73
CA TYR A 415 21.27 10.86 -5.27
C TYR A 415 22.41 11.69 -4.63
N LEU A 416 23.66 11.49 -5.07
CA LEU A 416 24.80 12.28 -4.58
C LEU A 416 24.68 13.76 -4.94
N GLU A 417 24.22 14.09 -6.15
CA GLU A 417 23.98 15.47 -6.58
C GLU A 417 22.93 16.16 -5.70
N LEU A 418 21.85 15.47 -5.33
CA LEU A 418 20.84 16.00 -4.41
C LEU A 418 21.40 16.25 -3.00
N LEU A 419 22.23 15.33 -2.49
CA LEU A 419 22.90 15.54 -1.20
C LEU A 419 23.87 16.72 -1.24
N LEU A 420 24.68 16.82 -2.31
CA LEU A 420 25.72 17.83 -2.46
C LEU A 420 25.16 19.22 -2.72
N SER A 421 24.04 19.33 -3.44
CA SER A 421 23.38 20.61 -3.74
C SER A 421 22.57 21.18 -2.57
N HIS A 422 22.31 20.37 -1.54
CA HIS A 422 21.56 20.81 -0.38
C HIS A 422 22.44 21.58 0.63
N PRO A 423 22.05 22.78 1.12
CA PRO A 423 22.89 23.64 1.97
C PRO A 423 23.37 23.02 3.29
N VAL A 424 22.52 22.17 3.91
CA VAL A 424 22.86 21.43 5.15
C VAL A 424 23.58 20.11 4.84
N LEU A 425 22.96 19.22 4.05
CA LEU A 425 23.52 17.89 3.75
C LEU A 425 24.86 17.96 3.00
N GLY A 426 25.03 18.93 2.10
CA GLY A 426 26.26 19.13 1.35
C GLY A 426 27.46 19.55 2.20
N LYS A 427 27.25 19.95 3.47
CA LYS A 427 28.31 20.26 4.45
C LYS A 427 28.59 19.11 5.42
N ASN A 428 27.91 17.96 5.27
CA ASN A 428 28.07 16.83 6.17
C ASN A 428 29.49 16.23 6.07
N GLU A 429 30.17 16.12 7.20
CA GLU A 429 31.53 15.58 7.27
C GLU A 429 31.63 14.15 6.71
N LYS A 430 30.64 13.30 6.97
CA LYS A 430 30.63 11.90 6.47
C LYS A 430 30.45 11.81 4.97
N LEU A 431 29.73 12.76 4.37
CA LEU A 431 29.66 12.86 2.92
C LEU A 431 31.00 13.28 2.32
N HIS A 432 31.72 14.19 2.99
CA HIS A 432 33.06 14.62 2.54
C HIS A 432 34.10 13.52 2.72
N ASP A 433 34.07 12.79 3.84
CA ASP A 433 34.91 11.62 4.09
C ASP A 433 34.70 10.58 2.98
N PHE A 434 33.43 10.27 2.67
CA PHE A 434 33.04 9.32 1.61
C PHE A 434 33.59 9.71 0.23
N LEU A 435 33.67 11.00 -0.07
CA LEU A 435 34.13 11.54 -1.36
C LEU A 435 35.64 11.80 -1.43
N ASN A 436 36.37 11.79 -0.32
CA ASN A 436 37.82 12.04 -0.30
C ASN A 436 38.66 10.80 0.01
N GLU A 437 38.17 9.91 0.88
CA GLU A 437 38.93 8.73 1.27
C GLU A 437 38.96 7.68 0.15
N LYS A 438 40.13 7.13 -0.19
CA LYS A 438 40.20 6.04 -1.18
C LYS A 438 39.65 4.72 -0.62
N THR A 439 39.80 4.50 0.68
CA THR A 439 39.33 3.29 1.36
C THR A 439 37.81 3.31 1.54
N PRO A 440 37.11 2.19 1.32
CA PRO A 440 35.68 2.10 1.60
C PRO A 440 35.41 2.18 3.12
N PRO A 441 34.25 2.69 3.54
CA PRO A 441 33.92 2.84 4.95
C PRO A 441 33.82 1.49 5.68
N PRO A 442 34.12 1.43 6.99
CA PRO A 442 34.09 0.20 7.77
C PRO A 442 32.66 -0.36 7.90
N ARG A 443 32.44 -1.55 7.32
CA ARG A 443 31.15 -2.24 7.25
C ARG A 443 30.70 -2.75 8.62
N THR A 444 29.97 -1.94 9.37
CA THR A 444 29.21 -2.42 10.54
C THR A 444 27.83 -2.87 10.07
N LYS A 445 27.48 -4.15 10.30
CA LYS A 445 26.15 -4.68 9.95
C LYS A 445 25.07 -3.87 10.69
N VAL A 446 24.36 -3.02 9.95
CA VAL A 446 23.24 -2.24 10.45
C VAL A 446 22.10 -3.20 10.80
N LYS A 447 21.97 -3.56 12.08
CA LYS A 447 20.79 -4.28 12.56
C LYS A 447 19.61 -3.31 12.54
N LYS A 448 18.81 -3.30 11.47
CA LYS A 448 17.44 -2.72 11.50
C LYS A 448 16.65 -3.48 12.57
N GLY A 449 16.68 -2.97 13.80
CA GLY A 449 16.21 -3.67 14.99
C GLY A 449 14.69 -3.76 15.06
N LEU A 450 14.19 -4.76 15.79
CA LEU A 450 12.77 -4.94 16.11
C LEU A 450 12.12 -3.68 16.74
N MET A 451 12.94 -2.84 17.38
CA MET A 451 12.54 -1.58 18.02
C MET A 451 12.04 -0.52 17.03
N THR A 452 12.61 -0.40 15.82
CA THR A 452 12.13 0.59 14.83
C THR A 452 10.72 0.24 14.35
N LYS A 453 10.44 -1.05 14.10
CA LYS A 453 9.08 -1.51 13.75
C LYS A 453 8.03 -1.29 14.86
N LEU A 454 8.48 -1.26 16.11
CA LEU A 454 7.65 -0.99 17.29
C LEU A 454 7.40 0.51 17.47
N SER A 455 8.38 1.35 17.14
CA SER A 455 8.19 2.80 16.99
C SER A 455 7.20 3.09 15.86
N ASP A 456 7.42 2.53 14.67
CA ASP A 456 6.57 2.71 13.49
C ASP A 456 5.09 2.42 13.76
N THR A 457 4.79 1.45 14.64
CA THR A 457 3.41 1.08 15.03
C THR A 457 2.81 1.98 16.13
N LEU A 458 3.64 2.55 17.00
CA LEU A 458 3.25 3.59 17.96
C LEU A 458 3.03 4.95 17.27
N ASP A 459 3.92 5.28 16.33
CA ASP A 459 3.89 6.49 15.52
C ASP A 459 2.70 6.46 14.53
N ALA A 460 2.31 5.29 14.04
CA ALA A 460 1.08 5.13 13.25
C ALA A 460 -0.21 5.53 14.00
N ARG A 461 -0.27 5.38 15.34
CA ARG A 461 -1.42 5.89 16.13
C ARG A 461 -1.37 7.42 16.29
N LYS A 462 -0.17 7.99 16.33
CA LYS A 462 0.06 9.44 16.37
C LYS A 462 -0.23 10.11 15.02
N SER A 463 -0.16 9.37 13.91
CA SER A 463 -0.49 9.88 12.56
C SER A 463 -1.93 10.42 12.40
N SER A 464 -2.88 10.01 13.25
CA SER A 464 -4.26 10.52 13.18
C SER A 464 -4.48 11.82 13.97
N TYR A 465 -3.46 12.33 14.67
CA TYR A 465 -3.58 13.58 15.41
C TYR A 465 -3.63 14.76 14.43
N PRO A 466 -4.61 15.68 14.57
CA PRO A 466 -4.64 16.90 13.79
C PRO A 466 -3.45 17.78 14.20
N ASP A 467 -2.84 18.42 13.21
CA ASP A 467 -1.78 19.40 13.45
C ASP A 467 -2.37 20.68 14.04
N SER A 468 -1.62 21.30 14.94
CA SER A 468 -2.01 22.59 15.52
C SER A 468 -1.82 23.74 14.54
N GLU A 469 -0.91 23.57 13.57
CA GLU A 469 -0.60 24.58 12.56
C GLU A 469 -1.30 24.28 11.23
N GLU A 470 -2.03 25.28 10.71
CA GLU A 470 -2.79 25.14 9.46
C GLU A 470 -1.89 24.81 8.25
N PHE A 471 -0.68 25.38 8.20
CA PHE A 471 0.30 25.11 7.13
C PHE A 471 0.63 23.62 7.05
N PHE A 472 1.04 23.01 8.16
CA PHE A 472 1.43 21.60 8.21
C PHE A 472 0.25 20.65 8.04
N GLN A 473 -0.94 21.02 8.54
CA GLN A 473 -2.14 20.23 8.29
C GLN A 473 -2.48 20.17 6.79
N LYS A 474 -2.45 21.32 6.10
CA LYS A 474 -2.66 21.40 4.65
C LYS A 474 -1.63 20.58 3.88
N GLU A 475 -0.37 20.65 4.27
CA GLU A 475 0.69 19.87 3.63
C GLU A 475 0.48 18.37 3.81
N ARG A 476 0.17 17.92 5.03
CA ARG A 476 -0.14 16.51 5.32
C ARG A 476 -1.32 16.01 4.51
N ASP A 477 -2.39 16.79 4.41
CA ASP A 477 -3.57 16.45 3.62
C ASP A 477 -3.24 16.35 2.12
N TRP A 478 -2.33 17.19 1.64
CA TRP A 478 -1.85 17.16 0.27
C TRP A 478 -0.97 15.94 0.00
N VAL A 479 0.06 15.68 0.83
CA VAL A 479 0.98 14.53 0.71
C VAL A 479 0.20 13.21 0.79
N THR A 480 -0.78 13.11 1.71
CA THR A 480 -1.63 11.92 1.86
C THR A 480 -2.41 11.57 0.58
N LYS A 481 -2.74 12.56 -0.24
CA LYS A 481 -3.42 12.37 -1.53
C LYS A 481 -2.43 12.16 -2.67
N TYR A 482 -1.35 12.94 -2.70
CA TYR A 482 -0.42 12.98 -3.83
C TYR A 482 0.58 11.80 -3.81
N GLN A 483 1.09 11.41 -2.65
CA GLN A 483 2.08 10.32 -2.52
C GLN A 483 1.55 8.98 -3.11
N PRO A 484 0.33 8.53 -2.80
CA PRO A 484 -0.20 7.30 -3.42
C PRO A 484 -0.42 7.44 -4.92
N ALA A 485 -0.78 8.64 -5.40
CA ALA A 485 -1.01 8.91 -6.81
C ALA A 485 0.29 8.85 -7.62
N ILE A 486 1.38 9.45 -7.14
CA ILE A 486 2.69 9.36 -7.82
C ILE A 486 3.27 7.95 -7.74
N ALA A 487 3.07 7.23 -6.62
CA ALA A 487 3.50 5.84 -6.49
C ALA A 487 2.78 4.94 -7.49
N TYR A 488 1.46 5.11 -7.63
CA TYR A 488 0.68 4.42 -8.66
C TYR A 488 1.15 4.80 -10.07
N THR A 489 1.47 6.08 -10.30
CA THR A 489 1.97 6.55 -11.60
C THR A 489 3.31 5.90 -11.94
N SER A 490 4.24 5.79 -10.99
CA SER A 490 5.50 5.07 -11.16
C SER A 490 5.28 3.61 -11.52
N GLU A 491 4.39 2.91 -10.80
CA GLU A 491 4.08 1.51 -11.08
C GLU A 491 3.41 1.32 -12.45
N ALA A 492 2.49 2.23 -12.82
CA ALA A 492 1.85 2.22 -14.13
C ALA A 492 2.86 2.46 -15.25
N PHE A 493 3.80 3.39 -15.05
CA PHE A 493 4.85 3.68 -16.02
C PHE A 493 5.79 2.49 -16.22
N ASN A 494 6.21 1.82 -15.14
CA ASN A 494 7.01 0.59 -15.22
C ASN A 494 6.30 -0.52 -16.02
N LYS A 495 4.96 -0.60 -15.95
CA LYS A 495 4.18 -1.55 -16.76
C LYS A 495 4.19 -1.18 -18.24
N ILE A 496 4.24 0.12 -18.58
CA ILE A 496 4.34 0.60 -19.96
C ILE A 496 5.71 0.24 -20.54
N THR A 497 6.80 0.52 -19.82
CA THR A 497 8.16 0.19 -20.27
C THR A 497 8.34 -1.32 -20.44
N CYS A 498 7.85 -2.13 -19.49
CA CYS A 498 7.82 -3.59 -19.62
C CYS A 498 6.97 -4.07 -20.82
N ALA A 499 5.85 -3.40 -21.11
CA ALA A 499 5.04 -3.74 -22.28
C ALA A 499 5.76 -3.42 -23.60
N GLN A 500 6.48 -2.30 -23.68
CA GLN A 500 7.31 -1.96 -24.85
C GLN A 500 8.42 -2.99 -25.08
N LEU A 501 9.11 -3.44 -24.03
CA LEU A 501 10.10 -4.52 -24.13
C LEU A 501 9.47 -5.82 -24.65
N ARG A 502 8.26 -6.18 -24.20
CA ARG A 502 7.53 -7.34 -24.73
C ARG A 502 7.18 -7.17 -26.21
N ILE A 503 6.77 -5.98 -26.64
CA ILE A 503 6.48 -5.69 -28.05
C ILE A 503 7.75 -5.84 -28.88
N SER A 504 8.87 -5.25 -28.45
CA SER A 504 10.17 -5.42 -29.14
C SER A 504 10.53 -6.89 -29.30
N HIS A 505 10.39 -7.69 -28.24
CA HIS A 505 10.66 -9.13 -28.32
C HIS A 505 9.71 -9.89 -29.29
N GLN A 506 8.43 -9.51 -29.37
CA GLN A 506 7.52 -10.10 -30.35
C GLN A 506 7.90 -9.71 -31.79
N LEU A 507 8.34 -8.47 -32.02
CA LEU A 507 8.86 -8.03 -33.33
C LEU A 507 10.13 -8.81 -33.70
N GLU A 508 11.00 -9.10 -32.75
CA GLU A 508 12.19 -9.93 -32.96
C GLU A 508 11.85 -11.38 -33.36
N GLN A 509 10.86 -12.00 -32.70
CA GLN A 509 10.38 -13.32 -33.08
C GLN A 509 9.81 -13.31 -34.51
N MET A 510 9.08 -12.25 -34.86
CA MET A 510 8.55 -12.06 -36.21
C MET A 510 9.66 -11.92 -37.26
N VAL A 511 10.70 -11.11 -36.99
CA VAL A 511 11.88 -10.99 -37.86
C VAL A 511 12.55 -12.36 -38.06
N THR A 512 12.69 -13.12 -36.98
CA THR A 512 13.30 -14.46 -37.03
C THR A 512 12.48 -15.42 -37.90
N ALA A 513 11.15 -15.44 -37.73
CA ALA A 513 10.26 -16.26 -38.53
C ALA A 513 10.30 -15.88 -40.02
N LEU A 514 10.31 -14.58 -40.32
CA LEU A 514 10.40 -14.09 -41.69
C LEU A 514 11.75 -14.42 -42.35
N LYS A 515 12.86 -14.36 -41.61
CA LYS A 515 14.19 -14.80 -42.10
C LYS A 515 14.19 -16.29 -42.48
N VAL A 516 13.58 -17.14 -41.65
CA VAL A 516 13.48 -18.59 -41.91
C VAL A 516 12.54 -18.89 -43.09
N SER A 517 11.55 -18.05 -43.36
CA SER A 517 10.61 -18.23 -44.49
C SER A 517 11.21 -17.98 -45.88
N THR A 518 12.48 -17.56 -45.97
CA THR A 518 13.13 -17.29 -47.25
C THR A 518 13.24 -18.53 -48.12
N CYS A 519 12.96 -18.38 -49.42
CA CYS A 519 12.92 -19.50 -50.37
C CYS A 519 14.29 -19.66 -51.06
N PRO A 520 14.98 -20.82 -50.95
CA PRO A 520 16.33 -21.00 -51.51
C PRO A 520 16.34 -21.29 -53.02
N ASN A 521 15.22 -21.72 -53.61
CA ASN A 521 15.14 -22.04 -55.03
C ASN A 521 15.02 -20.77 -55.87
N ASP A 522 15.81 -20.68 -56.95
CA ASP A 522 16.01 -19.46 -57.73
C ASP A 522 14.91 -19.15 -58.78
N GLN A 523 13.69 -19.64 -58.54
CA GLN A 523 12.52 -19.37 -59.37
C GLN A 523 12.09 -17.89 -59.26
N VAL A 524 11.52 -17.34 -60.33
CA VAL A 524 11.11 -15.93 -60.41
C VAL A 524 10.18 -15.53 -59.26
N TYR A 525 9.18 -16.36 -58.93
CA TYR A 525 8.25 -16.10 -57.81
C TYR A 525 8.95 -16.08 -56.44
N ASN A 526 9.96 -16.93 -56.25
CA ASN A 526 10.73 -16.99 -55.01
C ASN A 526 11.64 -15.76 -54.86
N ARG A 527 12.24 -15.26 -55.95
CA ARG A 527 12.99 -14.00 -55.94
C ARG A 527 12.10 -12.81 -55.57
N GLN A 528 10.91 -12.73 -56.17
CA GLN A 528 9.93 -11.69 -55.88
C GLN A 528 9.47 -11.73 -54.42
N TYR A 529 9.12 -12.92 -53.92
CA TYR A 529 8.79 -13.12 -52.51
C TYR A 529 9.94 -12.69 -51.60
N ASN A 530 11.17 -13.14 -51.88
CA ASN A 530 12.35 -12.81 -51.07
C ASN A 530 12.64 -11.29 -51.07
N ASN A 531 12.43 -10.60 -52.20
CA ASN A 531 12.60 -9.13 -52.29
C ASN A 531 11.56 -8.38 -51.42
N ILE A 532 10.28 -8.76 -51.51
CA ILE A 532 9.23 -8.15 -50.68
C ILE A 532 9.44 -8.48 -49.20
N ASN A 533 9.80 -9.73 -48.90
CA ASN A 533 10.10 -10.20 -47.55
C ASN A 533 11.30 -9.44 -46.96
N ALA A 534 12.33 -9.12 -47.76
CA ALA A 534 13.48 -8.33 -47.33
C ALA A 534 13.09 -6.89 -46.92
N ILE A 535 12.21 -6.23 -47.69
CA ILE A 535 11.70 -4.88 -47.36
C ILE A 535 10.89 -4.92 -46.05
N PHE A 536 10.07 -5.96 -45.87
CA PHE A 536 9.26 -6.12 -44.66
C PHE A 536 10.11 -6.46 -43.44
N LEU A 537 11.13 -7.33 -43.61
CA LEU A 537 12.14 -7.63 -42.61
C LEU A 537 12.85 -6.37 -42.12
N GLU A 538 13.33 -5.53 -43.04
CA GLU A 538 14.01 -4.28 -42.71
C GLU A 538 13.08 -3.31 -41.95
N CYS A 539 11.81 -3.23 -42.34
CA CYS A 539 10.79 -2.42 -41.66
C CYS A 539 10.59 -2.86 -40.21
N ILE A 540 10.40 -4.17 -39.98
CA ILE A 540 10.12 -4.70 -38.65
C ILE A 540 11.36 -4.61 -37.77
N ASP A 541 12.56 -4.82 -38.32
CA ASP A 541 13.81 -4.67 -37.60
C ASP A 541 14.02 -3.22 -37.13
N LYS A 542 13.70 -2.24 -37.99
CA LYS A 542 13.68 -0.81 -37.60
C LYS A 542 12.68 -0.54 -36.47
N LEU A 543 11.44 -1.02 -36.59
CA LEU A 543 10.41 -0.84 -35.55
C LEU A 543 10.78 -1.53 -34.23
N LYS A 544 11.42 -2.71 -34.28
CA LYS A 544 11.96 -3.42 -33.12
C LYS A 544 12.97 -2.53 -32.40
N ASN A 545 14.01 -2.10 -33.10
CA ASN A 545 15.10 -1.30 -32.53
C ASN A 545 14.58 0.04 -31.97
N GLU A 546 13.65 0.70 -32.68
CA GLU A 546 13.00 1.92 -32.19
C GLU A 546 12.18 1.67 -30.91
N THR A 547 11.43 0.58 -30.84
CA THR A 547 10.61 0.25 -29.66
C THR A 547 11.47 -0.05 -28.45
N GLU A 548 12.62 -0.72 -28.64
CA GLU A 548 13.60 -1.01 -27.60
C GLU A 548 14.28 0.26 -27.09
N VAL A 549 14.81 1.09 -28.00
CA VAL A 549 15.43 2.39 -27.65
C VAL A 549 14.42 3.29 -26.95
N LYS A 550 13.17 3.31 -27.43
CA LYS A 550 12.07 4.04 -26.81
C LYS A 550 11.86 3.61 -25.36
N GLY A 551 11.70 2.32 -25.11
CA GLY A 551 11.46 1.81 -23.76
C GLY A 551 12.60 2.11 -22.79
N ASN A 552 13.84 1.97 -23.23
CA ASN A 552 15.02 2.25 -22.39
C ASN A 552 15.12 3.74 -22.06
N GLN A 553 14.96 4.62 -23.05
CA GLN A 553 15.04 6.08 -22.82
C GLN A 553 13.91 6.57 -21.90
N GLU A 554 12.69 6.08 -22.11
CA GLU A 554 11.53 6.43 -21.28
C GLU A 554 11.71 6.03 -19.82
N ASP A 555 12.23 4.82 -19.58
CA ASP A 555 12.54 4.31 -18.25
C ASP A 555 13.64 5.13 -17.56
N MET A 556 14.71 5.45 -18.31
CA MET A 556 15.85 6.22 -17.81
C MET A 556 15.51 7.68 -17.50
N GLU A 557 14.64 8.33 -18.28
CA GLU A 557 14.25 9.72 -18.04
C GLU A 557 13.06 9.84 -17.09
N LEU A 558 11.85 9.61 -17.59
CA LEU A 558 10.63 9.88 -16.85
C LEU A 558 10.36 8.81 -15.78
N GLY A 559 10.63 7.54 -16.08
CA GLY A 559 10.46 6.44 -15.14
C GLY A 559 11.29 6.62 -13.86
N SER A 560 12.60 6.87 -14.04
CA SER A 560 13.53 7.12 -12.94
C SER A 560 13.15 8.37 -12.13
N THR A 561 12.74 9.46 -12.81
CA THR A 561 12.34 10.72 -12.18
C THR A 561 11.08 10.55 -11.33
N ILE A 562 10.02 9.93 -11.87
CA ILE A 562 8.78 9.66 -11.12
C ILE A 562 9.06 8.71 -9.94
N GLY A 563 9.87 7.68 -10.16
CA GLY A 563 10.26 6.73 -9.11
C GLY A 563 11.09 7.37 -7.99
N LEU A 564 11.99 8.31 -8.31
CA LEU A 564 12.73 9.12 -7.35
C LEU A 564 11.77 9.97 -6.53
N TRP A 565 10.95 10.81 -7.18
CA TRP A 565 10.03 11.73 -6.49
C TRP A 565 8.97 10.99 -5.69
N SER A 566 8.52 9.81 -6.12
CA SER A 566 7.62 8.97 -5.33
C SER A 566 8.22 8.55 -3.99
N ARG A 567 9.52 8.20 -3.96
CA ARG A 567 10.23 7.85 -2.73
C ARG A 567 10.57 9.09 -1.91
N TYR A 568 10.86 10.21 -2.59
CA TYR A 568 11.21 11.45 -1.93
C TYR A 568 10.01 12.06 -1.20
N LEU A 569 8.81 11.96 -1.79
CA LEU A 569 7.54 12.29 -1.13
C LEU A 569 7.20 11.35 0.03
N GLN A 570 7.68 10.10 0.00
CA GLN A 570 7.59 9.22 1.17
C GLN A 570 8.51 9.73 2.30
N ALA A 571 9.69 10.26 1.98
CA ALA A 571 10.57 10.89 2.97
C ALA A 571 9.94 12.16 3.56
N GLU A 572 9.28 12.99 2.75
CA GLU A 572 8.49 14.14 3.24
C GLU A 572 7.38 13.69 4.19
N SER A 573 6.63 12.64 3.82
CA SER A 573 5.58 12.08 4.69
C SER A 573 6.14 11.59 6.03
N ASN A 574 7.34 11.01 6.05
CA ASN A 574 7.99 10.55 7.27
C ASN A 574 8.46 11.73 8.13
N MET A 575 9.05 12.77 7.53
CA MET A 575 9.46 13.99 8.23
C MET A 575 8.25 14.70 8.88
N LEU A 576 7.11 14.78 8.18
CA LEU A 576 5.86 15.35 8.72
C LEU A 576 5.32 14.51 9.90
N LEU A 577 5.47 13.19 9.83
CA LEU A 577 5.11 12.29 10.93
C LEU A 577 6.02 12.50 12.14
N ASP A 578 7.32 12.59 11.94
CA ASP A 578 8.31 12.84 13.00
C ASP A 578 8.01 14.18 13.71
N ARG A 579 7.71 15.24 12.95
CA ARG A 579 7.26 16.52 13.53
C ARG A 579 5.97 16.37 14.32
N THR A 580 5.00 15.60 13.82
CA THR A 580 3.74 15.32 14.54
C THR A 580 4.01 14.60 15.87
N CYS A 581 4.96 13.65 15.89
CA CYS A 581 5.36 12.97 17.10
C CYS A 581 5.99 13.92 18.12
N LEU A 582 6.84 14.85 17.69
CA LEU A 582 7.41 15.90 18.55
C LEU A 582 6.34 16.82 19.12
N MET A 583 5.36 17.22 18.32
CA MET A 583 4.21 18.01 18.79
C MET A 583 3.42 17.28 19.89
N VAL A 584 3.13 15.99 19.67
CA VAL A 584 2.40 15.16 20.65
C VAL A 584 3.22 15.00 21.94
N ASP A 585 4.53 14.83 21.83
CA ASP A 585 5.42 14.71 22.98
C ASP A 585 5.52 16.03 23.77
N TYR A 586 5.62 17.18 23.08
CA TYR A 586 5.52 18.51 23.69
C TYR A 586 4.21 18.69 24.47
N GLN A 587 3.07 18.38 23.84
CA GLN A 587 1.76 18.47 24.49
C GLN A 587 1.65 17.52 25.69
N SER A 588 2.24 16.33 25.60
CA SER A 588 2.30 15.37 26.70
C SER A 588 3.13 15.90 27.88
N CYS A 589 4.32 16.44 27.61
CA CYS A 589 5.16 17.08 28.62
C CYS A 589 4.47 18.29 29.27
N ASN A 590 3.76 19.10 28.49
CA ASN A 590 2.99 20.24 29.02
C ASN A 590 1.88 19.78 29.98
N ARG A 591 1.10 18.75 29.60
CA ARG A 591 0.08 18.14 30.49
C ARG A 591 0.69 17.47 31.73
N ALA A 592 1.89 16.90 31.60
CA ALA A 592 2.60 16.27 32.71
C ALA A 592 3.09 17.32 33.71
N LEU A 593 3.54 18.49 33.24
CA LEU A 593 3.91 19.63 34.06
C LEU A 593 2.72 20.17 34.85
N ASP A 594 1.55 20.33 34.22
CA ASP A 594 0.32 20.78 34.89
C ASP A 594 -0.10 19.87 36.07
N LYS A 595 0.23 18.57 35.97
CA LYS A 595 -0.08 17.54 36.97
C LYS A 595 1.08 17.22 37.91
N ALA A 596 2.23 17.89 37.77
CA ALA A 596 3.43 17.55 38.51
C ALA A 596 3.31 17.97 39.98
N LYS A 597 3.70 17.07 40.89
CA LYS A 597 3.86 17.39 42.32
C LYS A 597 5.02 18.38 42.50
N PRO A 598 5.04 19.20 43.57
CA PRO A 598 6.06 20.24 43.79
C PRO A 598 7.50 19.72 43.70
N ASN A 599 7.75 18.51 44.19
CA ASN A 599 9.07 17.86 44.20
C ASN A 599 9.54 17.31 42.84
N ARG A 600 8.66 17.23 41.83
CA ARG A 600 9.00 16.79 40.46
C ARG A 600 8.76 17.87 39.42
N LYS A 601 8.37 19.07 39.85
CA LYS A 601 8.00 20.18 38.96
C LYS A 601 9.19 20.68 38.16
N GLU A 602 10.35 20.86 38.78
CA GLU A 602 11.58 21.30 38.11
C GLU A 602 12.03 20.33 36.99
N ALA A 603 11.95 19.02 37.23
CA ALA A 603 12.24 18.01 36.21
C ALA A 603 11.22 18.02 35.06
N ALA A 604 9.94 18.25 35.36
CA ALA A 604 8.90 18.36 34.35
C ALA A 604 9.02 19.66 33.52
N GLU A 605 9.45 20.78 34.13
CA GLU A 605 9.73 22.04 33.44
C GLU A 605 10.91 21.88 32.47
N LYS A 606 11.99 21.21 32.91
CA LYS A 606 13.12 20.89 32.03
C LYS A 606 12.71 20.02 30.85
N ALA A 607 11.96 18.94 31.11
CA ALA A 607 11.49 18.03 30.06
C ALA A 607 10.53 18.72 29.06
N LYS A 608 9.67 19.64 29.54
CA LYS A 608 8.83 20.46 28.66
C LYS A 608 9.70 21.35 27.79
N LYS A 609 10.66 22.08 28.38
CA LYS A 609 11.52 23.01 27.65
C LYS A 609 12.34 22.30 26.56
N GLU A 610 12.87 21.12 26.85
CA GLU A 610 13.58 20.29 25.86
C GLU A 610 12.66 19.85 24.71
N ALA A 611 11.42 19.44 25.02
CA ALA A 611 10.45 19.04 24.00
C ALA A 611 9.96 20.23 23.15
N GLU A 612 9.82 21.42 23.75
CA GLU A 612 9.43 22.67 23.10
C GLU A 612 10.49 23.10 22.08
N VAL A 613 11.75 23.22 22.51
CA VAL A 613 12.88 23.57 21.64
C VAL A 613 12.99 22.58 20.47
N ALA A 614 12.91 21.27 20.76
CA ALA A 614 12.99 20.25 19.72
C ALA A 614 11.84 20.32 18.69
N PHE A 615 10.64 20.71 19.11
CA PHE A 615 9.49 20.87 18.23
C PHE A 615 9.57 22.16 17.40
N GLU A 616 9.97 23.28 18.00
CA GLU A 616 10.12 24.58 17.32
C GLU A 616 11.22 24.54 16.27
N GLU A 617 12.43 24.06 16.62
CA GLU A 617 13.56 23.94 15.68
C GLU A 617 13.22 23.04 14.47
N CYS A 618 12.51 21.93 14.74
CA CYS A 618 12.05 21.02 13.70
C CYS A 618 11.01 21.69 12.79
N SER A 619 10.11 22.49 13.36
CA SER A 619 9.05 23.18 12.61
C SER A 619 9.60 24.27 11.71
N ASP A 620 10.55 25.07 12.21
CA ASP A 620 11.18 26.13 11.42
C ASP A 620 11.97 25.56 10.24
N THR A 621 12.76 24.52 10.49
CA THR A 621 13.52 23.79 9.46
C THR A 621 12.58 23.18 8.42
N ALA A 622 11.56 22.42 8.87
CA ALA A 622 10.59 21.76 7.98
C ALA A 622 9.85 22.75 7.08
N ARG A 623 9.49 23.93 7.60
CA ARG A 623 8.77 24.95 6.82
C ARG A 623 9.60 25.50 5.66
N GLN A 624 10.89 25.74 5.89
CA GLN A 624 11.80 26.20 4.83
C GLN A 624 12.06 25.08 3.83
N GLU A 625 12.26 23.86 4.35
CA GLU A 625 12.55 22.67 3.57
C GLU A 625 11.40 22.30 2.61
N ILE A 626 10.15 22.25 3.08
CA ILE A 626 8.98 21.97 2.24
C ILE A 626 8.89 22.96 1.07
N LYS A 627 9.14 24.26 1.32
CA LYS A 627 9.11 25.28 0.26
C LYS A 627 10.22 25.09 -0.77
N HIS A 628 11.41 24.66 -0.36
CA HIS A 628 12.50 24.35 -1.29
C HIS A 628 12.18 23.08 -2.09
N PHE A 629 11.78 22.02 -1.38
CA PHE A 629 11.41 20.72 -1.93
C PHE A 629 10.30 20.82 -2.99
N GLN A 630 9.22 21.54 -2.70
CA GLN A 630 8.11 21.72 -3.65
C GLN A 630 8.54 22.45 -4.92
N ARG A 631 9.35 23.51 -4.80
CA ARG A 631 9.87 24.26 -5.95
C ARG A 631 10.74 23.37 -6.83
N GLN A 632 11.69 22.66 -6.23
CA GLN A 632 12.57 21.74 -6.95
C GLN A 632 11.77 20.64 -7.67
N ARG A 633 10.81 20.02 -6.97
CA ARG A 633 9.94 18.98 -7.53
C ARG A 633 9.18 19.44 -8.76
N VAL A 634 8.52 20.60 -8.67
CA VAL A 634 7.70 21.12 -9.76
C VAL A 634 8.57 21.46 -10.96
N GLN A 635 9.73 22.05 -10.75
CA GLN A 635 10.65 22.39 -11.83
C GLN A 635 11.23 21.16 -12.52
N GLU A 636 11.79 20.20 -11.76
CA GLU A 636 12.35 18.98 -12.34
C GLU A 636 11.28 18.14 -13.06
N MET A 637 10.07 18.03 -12.48
CA MET A 637 8.96 17.30 -13.11
C MET A 637 8.50 17.97 -14.40
N LYS A 638 8.43 19.31 -14.44
CA LYS A 638 8.08 20.07 -15.65
C LYS A 638 9.08 19.79 -16.77
N GLU A 639 10.38 20.00 -16.50
CA GLU A 639 11.45 19.80 -17.49
C GLU A 639 11.50 18.34 -17.98
N CYS A 640 11.21 17.38 -17.11
CA CYS A 640 11.16 15.96 -17.46
C CYS A 640 9.95 15.63 -18.36
N VAL A 641 8.76 16.13 -18.03
CA VAL A 641 7.55 15.91 -18.84
C VAL A 641 7.65 16.58 -20.22
N GLU A 642 8.24 17.77 -20.29
CA GLU A 642 8.50 18.46 -21.57
C GLU A 642 9.44 17.66 -22.47
N ARG A 643 10.55 17.15 -21.92
CA ARG A 643 11.48 16.27 -22.63
C ARG A 643 10.80 14.97 -23.08
N TYR A 644 10.03 14.34 -22.20
CA TYR A 644 9.28 13.13 -22.53
C TYR A 644 8.29 13.37 -23.68
N ALA A 645 7.53 14.47 -23.65
CA ALA A 645 6.58 14.80 -24.72
C ALA A 645 7.29 15.05 -26.07
N ALA A 646 8.41 15.77 -26.06
CA ALA A 646 9.23 15.99 -27.26
C ALA A 646 9.80 14.67 -27.81
N PHE A 647 10.23 13.77 -26.91
CA PHE A 647 10.72 12.44 -27.27
C PHE A 647 9.60 11.58 -27.89
N GLN A 648 8.39 11.58 -27.33
CA GLN A 648 7.24 10.86 -27.90
C GLN A 648 6.94 11.29 -29.33
N LEU A 649 6.93 12.59 -29.60
CA LEU A 649 6.69 13.14 -30.94
C LEU A 649 7.80 12.72 -31.91
N THR A 650 9.05 12.75 -31.46
CA THR A 650 10.20 12.37 -32.28
C THR A 650 10.14 10.87 -32.60
N SER A 651 9.93 10.02 -31.60
CA SER A 651 9.77 8.58 -31.76
C SER A 651 8.61 8.23 -32.72
N ALA A 652 7.45 8.86 -32.57
CA ALA A 652 6.30 8.61 -33.44
C ALA A 652 6.59 8.99 -34.90
N ARG A 653 7.32 10.08 -35.15
CA ARG A 653 7.75 10.49 -36.50
C ARG A 653 8.71 9.48 -37.11
N THR A 654 9.68 8.98 -36.34
CA THR A 654 10.64 7.99 -36.82
C THR A 654 9.93 6.70 -37.24
N SER A 655 9.02 6.18 -36.40
CA SER A 655 8.26 4.97 -36.71
C SER A 655 7.35 5.14 -37.93
N LEU A 656 6.72 6.31 -38.08
CA LEU A 656 5.91 6.63 -39.25
C LEU A 656 6.77 6.66 -40.53
N ASN A 657 7.95 7.27 -40.47
CA ASN A 657 8.87 7.33 -41.61
C ASN A 657 9.38 5.94 -42.01
N ALA A 658 9.65 5.06 -41.04
CA ALA A 658 10.05 3.68 -41.30
C ALA A 658 8.94 2.93 -42.06
N LEU A 659 7.70 2.99 -41.56
CA LEU A 659 6.54 2.36 -42.20
C LEU A 659 6.26 2.93 -43.61
N TRP A 660 6.32 4.25 -43.75
CA TRP A 660 6.04 4.92 -45.01
C TRP A 660 7.10 4.62 -46.08
N GLY A 661 8.39 4.66 -45.70
CA GLY A 661 9.50 4.31 -46.58
C GLY A 661 9.39 2.87 -47.09
N SER A 662 9.11 1.92 -46.20
CA SER A 662 8.91 0.51 -46.57
C SER A 662 7.69 0.31 -47.47
N SER A 663 6.56 0.98 -47.19
CA SER A 663 5.38 0.92 -48.05
C SER A 663 5.66 1.42 -49.48
N HIS A 664 6.40 2.53 -49.61
CA HIS A 664 6.75 3.06 -50.93
C HIS A 664 7.70 2.11 -51.69
N LEU A 665 8.69 1.53 -51.00
CA LEU A 665 9.60 0.53 -51.58
C LEU A 665 8.83 -0.71 -52.05
N THR A 666 7.92 -1.24 -51.24
CA THR A 666 7.08 -2.39 -51.63
C THR A 666 6.23 -2.07 -52.86
N ALA A 667 5.61 -0.89 -52.93
CA ALA A 667 4.80 -0.48 -54.08
C ALA A 667 5.64 -0.42 -55.37
N ARG A 668 6.86 0.12 -55.30
CA ARG A 668 7.79 0.16 -56.45
C ARG A 668 8.26 -1.24 -56.88
N THR A 669 8.56 -2.12 -55.92
CA THR A 669 8.96 -3.50 -56.22
C THR A 669 7.83 -4.26 -56.89
N VAL A 670 6.58 -4.08 -56.45
CA VAL A 670 5.40 -4.69 -57.08
C VAL A 670 5.20 -4.13 -58.50
N GLU A 671 5.32 -2.82 -58.70
CA GLU A 671 5.15 -2.18 -60.01
C GLU A 671 6.22 -2.61 -61.03
N ASN A 672 7.48 -2.76 -60.59
CA ASN A 672 8.60 -3.12 -61.47
C ASN A 672 8.73 -4.63 -61.72
N ASP A 673 8.47 -5.46 -60.71
CA ASP A 673 8.78 -6.90 -60.78
C ASP A 673 7.53 -7.78 -61.03
N LEU A 674 6.29 -7.27 -60.90
CA LEU A 674 5.04 -8.02 -61.10
C LEU A 674 4.16 -7.40 -62.22
N PRO A 675 4.49 -7.62 -63.51
CA PRO A 675 3.80 -6.99 -64.64
C PRO A 675 2.32 -7.38 -64.80
N TRP A 676 1.87 -8.50 -64.20
CA TRP A 676 0.45 -8.90 -64.18
C TRP A 676 -0.38 -8.20 -63.10
N VAL A 677 0.28 -7.54 -62.13
CA VAL A 677 -0.34 -6.67 -61.12
C VAL A 677 -0.42 -5.22 -61.61
N ALA A 678 0.40 -4.84 -62.60
CA ALA A 678 0.45 -3.48 -63.17
C ALA A 678 -0.87 -2.99 -63.82
N GLY A 679 -1.86 -3.87 -63.98
CA GLY A 679 -3.23 -3.51 -64.40
C GLY A 679 -4.21 -3.24 -63.26
N VAL A 680 -3.84 -3.53 -62.01
CA VAL A 680 -4.55 -3.00 -60.84
C VAL A 680 -4.03 -1.58 -60.66
N PRO A 681 -4.88 -0.53 -60.68
CA PRO A 681 -4.41 0.81 -60.42
C PRO A 681 -3.71 0.75 -59.07
N ALA A 682 -2.38 0.93 -59.06
CA ALA A 682 -1.66 1.23 -57.84
C ALA A 682 -2.48 2.33 -57.20
N ALA A 683 -3.16 2.02 -56.10
CA ALA A 683 -3.88 3.03 -55.35
C ALA A 683 -2.81 4.06 -55.03
N ARG A 684 -2.80 5.16 -55.78
CA ARG A 684 -2.08 6.37 -55.45
C ARG A 684 -2.65 6.71 -54.09
N VAL A 685 -2.04 6.23 -53.03
CA VAL A 685 -2.21 6.75 -51.69
C VAL A 685 -1.50 8.10 -51.72
N LYS A 686 -2.11 9.04 -52.46
CA LYS A 686 -2.02 10.46 -52.17
C LYS A 686 -2.89 10.63 -50.92
N LEU A 687 -2.27 10.57 -49.76
CA LEU A 687 -2.84 11.18 -48.57
C LEU A 687 -2.19 12.54 -48.42
N GLN A 688 -3.00 13.58 -48.68
CA GLN A 688 -2.76 14.95 -48.24
C GLN A 688 -2.66 15.01 -46.72
#